data_AF-A0A110B4H0-F1
#
_entry.id   AF-A0A110B4H0-F1
#
_cell.length_a   1.000
_cell.length_b   1.000
_cell.length_c   1.000
_cell.angle_alpha   90.00
_cell.angle_beta   90.00
_cell.angle_gamma   90.00
#
_symmetry.space_group_name_H-M   'P 1'
#
loop_
_entity.id
_entity.type
_entity.pdbx_description
1 polymer ?
#
loop_
_entity_poly.entity_id
_entity_poly.type
_entity_poly.pdbx_seq_one_letter_code
_entity_poly.pdbx_strand_id
1 'polypeptide(L)'
;MVTPIKGHDNLMALRNLIPLSLLTLIAAAIAFTLYMGERQAQQEQRQDLAATPGDPAERRGGLVDEIVFTVESDPGRIAAQIERGSHHLYAQGIASSTIFRQIQTSPNVEYYLSHGNTADLALNPAEFDDGSLNPFNDRAIREAMNWLIDRRYIAEEIYGGLARPRYLPIHTAFPDYALLAETARELERKYAHDPERAERIITERMQELGAERRDGQWYDGDSPVTIKVLIRTEDNRERVGDYVANRLEDLGFRIERLYRTADEATRIWIASDPAAGRWHIYTGAWVSPVIDRDAGDNLSFYYTPRGRPSALWQAYEPGAELSEIAEVLERRDFASLEERHELLERGLELAMENSARIWLIDQTSVTPHAAEIEMGADLAGGIAGSALWPFTIRFSDRVGGRLMVATPSMLTEPWNFLAGSNWIFDTMIQRGLSDAAALPDPFTGLYHPQRLEGAEVTVEEDTPIQKTLDWVTLETSEEIEVPDDAWIDWDRDSGEIIDVGTAHPDGLTARARTKLRYSEGFLDRNWHDGSQVSIADMVVPWILRFERADEESSLFDPSHLSSFEVYREHFRGWRIVDTDPLSVEIYSDQIYPDAEYLAAMRAPSFLPWHVLQLGMEAERRGELAFSSTKADQLGVEWQNLVSGPSLEILRGYLSSAAEAGRYPYPEAIDEWLREGEVEQRHQALQDWHAQRGHFWVDDGPYYLHSVRPVEGTLVLRRNKDFPDRGDKWLHFTDPRIPELDLQGPLVIEKGAGAEINLSVTYAGEPYPNQEIDSARYMLFDGDDELRLHGEAEPTAEDGRWQITIEPEKLAELGTGANSLEVTVITPNVALPSFAAHAFATVPQRADEAIDEGGDEP
;
A
#
# COMPACT_ATOMS: atom_id res chain seq x y z
N MET A 1 3.13 -67.19 85.43
CA MET A 1 2.55 -66.00 84.76
C MET A 1 3.64 -65.31 83.95
N VAL A 2 3.26 -64.79 82.79
CA VAL A 2 4.08 -64.35 81.65
C VAL A 2 4.37 -62.84 81.72
N THR A 3 5.61 -62.40 81.46
CA THR A 3 6.02 -61.33 80.50
C THR A 3 7.53 -61.02 80.57
N PRO A 4 8.18 -60.69 79.43
CA PRO A 4 9.19 -59.62 79.43
C PRO A 4 9.09 -58.66 78.22
N ILE A 5 9.85 -57.57 78.36
CA ILE A 5 9.83 -56.27 77.67
C ILE A 5 10.52 -56.32 76.28
N LYS A 6 9.93 -55.64 75.29
CA LYS A 6 10.47 -55.44 73.92
C LYS A 6 11.37 -54.20 73.84
N GLY A 7 12.55 -54.37 73.27
CA GLY A 7 13.39 -53.29 72.74
C GLY A 7 14.12 -53.78 71.49
N HIS A 8 13.60 -53.41 70.31
CA HIS A 8 14.28 -53.41 69.00
C HIS A 8 13.23 -53.02 67.95
N ASP A 9 13.15 -51.74 67.56
CA ASP A 9 12.45 -51.33 66.32
C ASP A 9 12.84 -49.94 65.77
N ASN A 10 13.73 -49.16 66.43
CA ASN A 10 14.05 -47.79 65.97
C ASN A 10 15.26 -47.64 65.02
N LEU A 11 15.95 -48.73 64.62
CA LEU A 11 17.12 -48.61 63.73
C LEU A 11 16.84 -48.87 62.23
N MET A 12 15.70 -49.47 61.86
CA MET A 12 15.38 -49.74 60.45
C MET A 12 14.71 -48.54 59.74
N ALA A 13 14.00 -47.67 60.46
CA ALA A 13 13.37 -46.49 59.86
C ALA A 13 14.40 -45.44 59.39
N LEU A 14 15.53 -45.30 60.10
CA LEU A 14 16.56 -44.31 59.76
C LEU A 14 17.36 -44.66 58.49
N ARG A 15 17.43 -45.94 58.12
CA ARG A 15 18.29 -46.42 57.03
C ARG A 15 17.65 -46.28 55.63
N ASN A 16 16.32 -46.17 55.56
CA ASN A 16 15.58 -45.90 54.32
C ASN A 16 15.27 -44.41 54.10
N LEU A 17 15.37 -43.57 55.14
CA LEU A 17 15.19 -42.12 55.05
C LEU A 17 16.39 -41.41 54.41
N ILE A 18 17.61 -41.88 54.67
CA ILE A 18 18.86 -41.29 54.15
C ILE A 18 18.90 -41.27 52.60
N PRO A 19 18.66 -42.37 51.86
CA PRO A 19 18.70 -42.33 50.40
C PRO A 19 17.57 -41.48 49.80
N LEU A 20 16.39 -41.44 50.43
CA LEU A 20 15.26 -40.64 49.96
C LEU A 20 15.51 -39.13 50.16
N SER A 21 16.09 -38.76 51.31
CA SER A 21 16.50 -37.38 51.61
C SER A 21 17.65 -36.89 50.72
N LEU A 22 18.56 -37.78 50.34
CA LEU A 22 19.65 -37.46 49.42
C LEU A 22 19.13 -37.25 47.99
N LEU A 23 18.19 -38.09 47.53
CA LEU A 23 17.51 -37.93 46.25
C LEU A 23 16.68 -36.64 46.17
N THR A 24 15.98 -36.26 47.25
CA THR A 24 15.25 -34.99 47.30
C THR A 24 16.18 -33.78 47.33
N LEU A 25 17.33 -33.87 48.03
CA LEU A 25 18.34 -32.82 48.00
C LEU A 25 18.99 -32.67 46.62
N ILE A 26 19.25 -33.77 45.90
CA ILE A 26 19.78 -33.74 44.53
C ILE A 26 18.75 -33.17 43.57
N ALA A 27 17.48 -33.60 43.66
CA ALA A 27 16.41 -33.05 42.83
C ALA A 27 16.17 -31.55 43.11
N ALA A 28 16.21 -31.14 44.37
CA ALA A 28 16.11 -29.73 44.76
C ALA A 28 17.32 -28.91 44.28
N ALA A 29 18.53 -29.48 44.34
CA ALA A 29 19.72 -28.85 43.80
C ALA A 29 19.63 -28.68 42.28
N ILE A 30 19.22 -29.71 41.54
CA ILE A 30 19.01 -29.64 40.08
C ILE A 30 17.95 -28.61 39.73
N ALA A 31 16.80 -28.62 40.41
CA ALA A 31 15.73 -27.64 40.22
C ALA A 31 16.20 -26.21 40.54
N PHE A 32 17.02 -26.03 41.58
CA PHE A 32 17.60 -24.73 41.92
C PHE A 32 18.63 -24.26 40.87
N THR A 33 19.46 -25.16 40.33
CA THR A 33 20.41 -24.82 39.26
C THR A 33 19.68 -24.46 37.96
N LEU A 34 18.61 -25.18 37.61
CA LEU A 34 17.75 -24.85 36.47
C LEU A 34 17.04 -23.50 36.67
N TYR A 35 16.48 -23.27 37.85
CA TYR A 35 15.84 -21.99 38.20
C TYR A 35 16.82 -20.81 38.20
N MET A 36 18.04 -21.01 38.69
CA MET A 36 19.10 -19.99 38.64
C MET A 36 19.61 -19.77 37.21
N GLY A 37 19.69 -20.82 36.39
CA GLY A 37 20.03 -20.72 34.96
C GLY A 37 18.97 -19.96 34.17
N GLU A 38 17.68 -20.24 34.38
CA GLU A 38 16.57 -19.47 33.81
C GLU A 38 16.57 -18.02 34.25
N ARG A 39 16.85 -17.75 35.55
CA ARG A 39 16.96 -16.38 36.03
C ARG A 39 18.15 -15.64 35.46
N GLN A 40 19.29 -16.31 35.33
CA GLN A 40 20.48 -15.71 34.75
C GLN A 40 20.27 -15.44 33.25
N ALA A 41 19.65 -16.37 32.51
CA ALA A 41 19.25 -16.16 31.12
C ALA A 41 18.23 -15.02 30.98
N GLN A 42 17.22 -14.94 31.85
CA GLN A 42 16.27 -13.82 31.88
C GLN A 42 16.92 -12.48 32.26
N GLN A 43 17.98 -12.50 33.06
CA GLN A 43 18.69 -11.32 33.54
C GLN A 43 19.70 -10.81 32.50
N GLU A 44 20.39 -11.71 31.81
CA GLU A 44 21.20 -11.44 30.61
C GLU A 44 20.30 -10.93 29.47
N GLN A 45 19.13 -11.54 29.25
CA GLN A 45 18.13 -11.10 28.28
C GLN A 45 17.55 -9.71 28.61
N ARG A 46 17.38 -9.36 29.90
CA ARG A 46 16.98 -8.00 30.33
C ARG A 46 18.10 -6.96 30.19
N GLN A 47 19.36 -7.36 30.31
CA GLN A 47 20.51 -6.49 30.05
C GLN A 47 20.72 -6.26 28.56
N ASP A 48 20.49 -7.28 27.71
CA ASP A 48 20.51 -7.15 26.24
C ASP A 48 19.37 -6.29 25.69
N LEU A 49 18.31 -6.06 26.47
CA LEU A 49 17.17 -5.19 26.12
C LEU A 49 17.27 -3.79 26.75
N ALA A 50 18.38 -3.45 27.42
CA ALA A 50 18.55 -2.13 28.00
C ALA A 50 18.99 -1.15 26.90
N ALA A 51 18.10 -0.22 26.56
CA ALA A 51 18.44 0.85 25.64
C ALA A 51 19.55 1.75 26.22
N THR A 52 20.53 2.10 25.39
CA THR A 52 21.69 2.91 25.78
C THR A 52 21.81 4.13 24.88
N PRO A 53 22.27 5.28 25.40
CA PRO A 53 22.73 6.36 24.53
C PRO A 53 23.79 5.79 23.57
N GLY A 54 23.64 6.04 22.28
CA GLY A 54 24.51 5.46 21.26
C GLY A 54 24.23 6.04 19.89
N ASP A 55 25.24 5.97 19.02
CA ASP A 55 25.13 6.42 17.63
C ASP A 55 24.46 5.30 16.80
N PRO A 56 23.32 5.56 16.11
CA PRO A 56 22.69 4.60 15.20
C PRO A 56 23.67 4.00 14.19
N ALA A 57 24.68 4.77 13.81
CA ALA A 57 25.69 4.41 12.83
C ALA A 57 26.67 3.32 13.31
N GLU A 58 26.70 3.04 14.63
CA GLU A 58 27.47 1.95 15.25
C GLU A 58 26.70 0.61 15.29
N ARG A 59 25.41 0.63 14.94
CA ARG A 59 24.54 -0.55 14.90
C ARG A 59 24.42 -1.09 13.48
N ARG A 60 24.04 -2.36 13.38
CA ARG A 60 23.65 -3.02 12.13
C ARG A 60 22.20 -3.49 12.20
N GLY A 61 21.50 -3.45 11.08
CA GLY A 61 20.09 -3.80 10.98
C GLY A 61 19.18 -2.93 11.84
N GLY A 62 18.20 -3.55 12.48
CA GLY A 62 17.20 -2.86 13.29
C GLY A 62 17.78 -2.03 14.44
N LEU A 63 17.25 -0.83 14.64
CA LEU A 63 17.70 0.11 15.68
C LEU A 63 17.15 -0.20 17.08
N VAL A 64 16.08 -1.00 17.17
CA VAL A 64 15.48 -1.52 18.41
C VAL A 64 15.92 -2.98 18.62
N ASP A 65 15.97 -3.50 19.85
CA ASP A 65 16.36 -4.91 20.11
C ASP A 65 15.18 -5.86 19.95
N GLU A 66 13.99 -5.45 20.41
CA GLU A 66 12.78 -6.25 20.39
C GLU A 66 11.55 -5.40 20.07
N ILE A 67 10.70 -5.89 19.18
CA ILE A 67 9.42 -5.24 18.84
C ILE A 67 8.30 -6.23 19.15
N VAL A 68 7.34 -5.81 19.96
CA VAL A 68 6.20 -6.64 20.34
C VAL A 68 4.95 -6.07 19.74
N PHE A 69 4.34 -6.83 18.84
CA PHE A 69 3.06 -6.50 18.25
C PHE A 69 1.93 -7.09 19.09
N THR A 70 0.89 -6.30 19.33
CA THR A 70 -0.30 -6.67 20.09
C THR A 70 -1.57 -6.22 19.37
N VAL A 71 -2.66 -6.99 19.50
CA VAL A 71 -3.96 -6.60 18.96
C VAL A 71 -4.68 -5.61 19.90
N GLU A 72 -5.05 -4.44 19.39
CA GLU A 72 -5.95 -3.47 20.05
C GLU A 72 -6.85 -2.85 18.99
N SER A 73 -8.14 -3.18 19.03
CA SER A 73 -9.13 -2.76 18.04
C SER A 73 -9.87 -1.47 18.41
N ASP A 74 -9.61 -0.89 19.58
CA ASP A 74 -10.21 0.37 20.03
C ASP A 74 -9.21 1.53 19.93
N PRO A 75 -9.33 2.39 18.90
CA PRO A 75 -8.46 3.55 18.71
C PRO A 75 -8.48 4.56 19.87
N GLY A 76 -9.56 4.61 20.66
CA GLY A 76 -9.63 5.50 21.83
C GLY A 76 -8.76 5.01 22.99
N ARG A 77 -8.57 3.70 23.12
CA ARG A 77 -7.73 3.10 24.17
C ARG A 77 -6.25 3.26 23.86
N ILE A 78 -5.85 3.17 22.59
CA ILE A 78 -4.43 3.18 22.24
C ILE A 78 -3.76 4.52 22.51
N ALA A 79 -4.42 5.65 22.22
CA ALA A 79 -3.87 6.98 22.54
C ALA A 79 -3.57 7.12 24.05
N ALA A 80 -4.50 6.65 24.91
CA ALA A 80 -4.30 6.65 26.36
C ALA A 80 -3.23 5.65 26.84
N GLN A 81 -3.00 4.56 26.10
CA GLN A 81 -1.94 3.59 26.41
C GLN A 81 -0.56 4.13 26.02
N ILE A 82 -0.47 4.86 24.90
CA ILE A 82 0.76 5.56 24.48
C ILE A 82 1.11 6.66 25.48
N GLU A 83 0.12 7.49 25.87
CA GLU A 83 0.28 8.52 26.91
C GLU A 83 0.84 7.97 28.23
N ARG A 84 0.47 6.74 28.60
CA ARG A 84 0.92 6.06 29.83
C ARG A 84 2.24 5.29 29.66
N GLY A 85 2.79 5.22 28.45
CA GLY A 85 4.00 4.48 28.12
C GLY A 85 3.84 2.96 28.12
N SER A 86 2.62 2.42 28.05
CA SER A 86 2.42 0.96 27.91
C SER A 86 2.53 0.48 26.46
N HIS A 87 2.26 1.38 25.51
CA HIS A 87 2.47 1.19 24.08
C HIS A 87 3.27 2.37 23.54
N HIS A 88 3.91 2.19 22.38
CA HIS A 88 4.75 3.22 21.76
C HIS A 88 4.19 3.69 20.42
N LEU A 89 3.43 2.84 19.73
CA LEU A 89 2.93 3.09 18.38
C LEU A 89 1.61 2.37 18.16
N TYR A 90 0.69 3.01 17.44
CA TYR A 90 -0.41 2.33 16.77
C TYR A 90 -0.12 2.27 15.27
N ALA A 91 0.04 1.07 14.71
CA ALA A 91 0.50 0.89 13.34
C ALA A 91 -0.52 1.36 12.27
N GLN A 92 -1.80 1.46 12.62
CA GLN A 92 -2.86 1.82 11.67
C GLN A 92 -3.29 3.28 11.83
N GLY A 93 -3.47 3.97 10.71
CA GLY A 93 -4.00 5.32 10.71
C GLY A 93 -5.45 5.40 11.22
N ILE A 94 -5.73 6.41 12.05
CA ILE A 94 -7.02 6.70 12.68
C ILE A 94 -7.68 7.89 11.98
N ALA A 95 -8.96 7.76 11.63
CA ALA A 95 -9.77 8.83 11.04
C ALA A 95 -10.84 9.36 12.02
N SER A 96 -10.40 9.84 13.18
CA SER A 96 -11.26 10.36 14.24
C SER A 96 -10.77 11.72 14.72
N SER A 97 -11.51 12.78 14.38
CA SER A 97 -11.17 14.15 14.79
C SER A 97 -11.17 14.34 16.32
N THR A 98 -11.96 13.54 17.05
CA THR A 98 -11.95 13.53 18.51
C THR A 98 -10.64 12.98 19.06
N ILE A 99 -10.17 11.85 18.55
CA ILE A 99 -8.89 11.25 18.97
C ILE A 99 -7.74 12.15 18.53
N PHE A 100 -7.81 12.72 17.32
CA PHE A 100 -6.77 13.62 16.84
C PHE A 100 -6.61 14.86 17.73
N ARG A 101 -7.72 15.51 18.12
CA ARG A 101 -7.67 16.62 19.10
C ARG A 101 -7.11 16.21 20.45
N GLN A 102 -7.39 14.98 20.91
CA GLN A 102 -6.79 14.46 22.14
C GLN A 102 -5.27 14.33 22.02
N ILE A 103 -4.80 13.74 20.91
CA ILE A 103 -3.37 13.62 20.60
C ILE A 103 -2.70 14.99 20.56
N GLN A 104 -3.28 15.97 19.85
CA GLN A 104 -2.72 17.33 19.76
C GLN A 104 -2.61 18.07 21.11
N THR A 105 -3.38 17.67 22.12
CA THR A 105 -3.29 18.24 23.47
C THR A 105 -2.30 17.53 24.38
N SER A 106 -1.76 16.38 23.95
CA SER A 106 -0.80 15.60 24.71
C SER A 106 0.63 16.10 24.49
N PRO A 107 1.45 16.23 25.54
CA PRO A 107 2.89 16.44 25.39
C PRO A 107 3.68 15.13 25.17
N ASN A 108 3.04 13.96 25.30
CA ASN A 108 3.71 12.65 25.25
C ASN A 108 3.37 11.84 23.99
N VAL A 109 2.35 12.28 23.23
CA VAL A 109 1.87 11.60 22.04
C VAL A 109 2.02 12.52 20.84
N GLU A 110 2.77 12.06 19.85
CA GLU A 110 2.93 12.70 18.55
C GLU A 110 2.21 11.88 17.47
N TYR A 111 2.25 12.35 16.22
CA TYR A 111 1.55 11.70 15.12
C TYR A 111 2.21 11.92 13.76
N TYR A 112 2.04 10.94 12.88
CA TYR A 112 2.23 11.08 11.45
C TYR A 112 0.88 11.17 10.72
N LEU A 113 0.86 11.89 9.60
CA LEU A 113 -0.29 11.97 8.70
C LEU A 113 -0.01 11.19 7.42
N SER A 114 -1.02 10.53 6.87
CA SER A 114 -0.96 9.88 5.56
C SER A 114 -2.27 10.01 4.77
N HIS A 115 -2.19 9.86 3.44
CA HIS A 115 -3.24 10.28 2.49
C HIS A 115 -3.65 9.19 1.48
N GLY A 116 -3.25 7.93 1.70
CA GLY A 116 -3.50 6.82 0.75
C GLY A 116 -4.87 6.14 0.89
N ASN A 117 -5.70 6.51 1.87
CA ASN A 117 -7.02 5.90 2.09
C ASN A 117 -8.11 6.69 1.38
N THR A 118 -9.04 6.01 0.72
CA THR A 118 -10.12 6.65 -0.07
C THR A 118 -11.47 6.05 0.27
N ALA A 119 -12.54 6.81 0.06
CA ALA A 119 -13.89 6.26 0.08
C ALA A 119 -14.64 6.59 -1.22
N ASP A 120 -15.42 5.62 -1.68
CA ASP A 120 -16.27 5.72 -2.87
C ASP A 120 -17.67 5.15 -2.61
N LEU A 121 -18.60 5.42 -3.52
CA LEU A 121 -19.80 4.62 -3.71
C LEU A 121 -19.63 3.78 -4.97
N ALA A 122 -19.63 2.46 -4.81
CA ALA A 122 -19.80 1.55 -5.93
C ALA A 122 -21.28 1.51 -6.31
N LEU A 123 -21.59 1.70 -7.58
CA LEU A 123 -22.95 1.57 -8.10
C LEU A 123 -23.07 0.25 -8.87
N ASN A 124 -24.14 -0.50 -8.65
CA ASN A 124 -24.44 -1.72 -9.40
C ASN A 124 -25.13 -1.35 -10.72
N PRO A 125 -24.48 -1.48 -11.90
CA PRO A 125 -25.09 -1.10 -13.17
C PRO A 125 -25.87 -2.24 -13.84
N ALA A 126 -25.90 -3.45 -13.26
CA ALA A 126 -26.52 -4.60 -13.91
C ALA A 126 -28.04 -4.44 -14.03
N GLU A 127 -28.60 -4.95 -15.13
CA GLU A 127 -30.02 -5.26 -15.21
C GLU A 127 -30.31 -6.45 -14.27
N PHE A 128 -31.44 -6.42 -13.56
CA PHE A 128 -31.76 -7.46 -12.58
C PHE A 128 -32.54 -8.62 -13.20
N ASP A 129 -32.15 -9.85 -12.86
CA ASP A 129 -32.74 -11.09 -13.37
C ASP A 129 -34.24 -11.24 -13.04
N ASP A 130 -34.68 -10.61 -11.95
CA ASP A 130 -36.08 -10.63 -11.52
C ASP A 130 -36.95 -9.58 -12.24
N GLY A 131 -36.35 -8.79 -13.15
CA GLY A 131 -37.00 -7.75 -13.93
C GLY A 131 -37.36 -6.50 -13.13
N SER A 132 -36.91 -6.38 -11.88
CA SER A 132 -37.12 -5.15 -11.11
C SER A 132 -36.25 -4.01 -11.65
N LEU A 133 -36.83 -2.81 -11.72
CA LEU A 133 -36.11 -1.63 -12.20
C LEU A 133 -34.91 -1.29 -11.30
N ASN A 134 -33.71 -1.33 -11.88
CA ASN A 134 -32.50 -0.77 -11.29
C ASN A 134 -32.21 0.62 -11.91
N PRO A 135 -32.42 1.73 -11.19
CA PRO A 135 -32.12 3.06 -11.72
C PRO A 135 -30.65 3.27 -12.12
N PHE A 136 -29.72 2.55 -11.49
CA PHE A 136 -28.28 2.70 -11.76
C PHE A 136 -27.80 1.95 -13.00
N ASN A 137 -28.66 1.18 -13.68
CA ASN A 137 -28.38 0.72 -15.04
C ASN A 137 -28.31 1.91 -16.03
N ASP A 138 -29.09 2.98 -15.77
CA ASP A 138 -29.04 4.22 -16.55
C ASP A 138 -27.82 5.08 -16.17
N ARG A 139 -26.99 5.39 -17.17
CA ARG A 139 -25.74 6.16 -17.00
C ARG A 139 -25.99 7.58 -16.51
N ALA A 140 -27.04 8.26 -16.98
CA ALA A 140 -27.31 9.64 -16.59
C ALA A 140 -27.77 9.72 -15.13
N ILE A 141 -28.47 8.70 -14.62
CA ILE A 141 -28.79 8.57 -13.19
C ILE A 141 -27.51 8.37 -12.37
N ARG A 142 -26.59 7.51 -12.83
CA ARG A 142 -25.29 7.35 -12.16
C ARG A 142 -24.49 8.65 -12.13
N GLU A 143 -24.35 9.32 -13.28
CA GLU A 143 -23.67 10.62 -13.37
C GLU A 143 -24.29 11.66 -12.44
N ALA A 144 -25.63 11.68 -12.35
CA ALA A 144 -26.36 12.59 -11.47
C ALA A 144 -26.03 12.43 -9.98
N MET A 145 -25.56 11.27 -9.56
CA MET A 145 -25.11 11.06 -8.18
C MET A 145 -23.90 11.96 -7.82
N ASN A 146 -23.06 12.35 -8.79
CA ASN A 146 -21.96 13.26 -8.51
C ASN A 146 -22.44 14.63 -8.00
N TRP A 147 -23.52 15.17 -8.58
CA TRP A 147 -24.11 16.43 -8.14
C TRP A 147 -24.96 16.26 -6.88
N LEU A 148 -25.56 15.09 -6.66
CA LEU A 148 -26.40 14.81 -5.47
C LEU A 148 -25.61 14.76 -4.16
N ILE A 149 -24.36 14.28 -4.21
CA ILE A 149 -23.57 13.97 -3.01
C ILE A 149 -22.64 15.13 -2.65
N ASP A 150 -22.82 15.69 -1.45
CA ASP A 150 -21.98 16.76 -0.92
C ASP A 150 -20.70 16.20 -0.29
N ARG A 151 -19.62 16.20 -1.08
CA ARG A 151 -18.30 15.74 -0.64
C ARG A 151 -17.67 16.63 0.43
N ARG A 152 -17.98 17.93 0.44
CA ARG A 152 -17.49 18.85 1.49
C ARG A 152 -18.14 18.54 2.82
N TYR A 153 -19.47 18.33 2.83
CA TYR A 153 -20.16 17.87 4.03
C TYR A 153 -19.58 16.53 4.56
N ILE A 154 -19.30 15.57 3.66
CA ILE A 154 -18.66 14.31 4.05
C ILE A 154 -17.29 14.59 4.69
N ALA A 155 -16.42 15.37 4.04
CA ALA A 155 -15.08 15.66 4.52
C ALA A 155 -15.07 16.44 5.85
N GLU A 156 -15.88 17.49 5.97
CA GLU A 156 -15.89 18.42 7.09
C GLU A 156 -16.70 17.90 8.28
N GLU A 157 -17.90 17.37 8.06
CA GLU A 157 -18.84 17.00 9.12
C GLU A 157 -18.78 15.52 9.48
N ILE A 158 -18.61 14.64 8.49
CA ILE A 158 -18.50 13.19 8.76
C ILE A 158 -17.08 12.84 9.19
N TYR A 159 -16.07 13.23 8.41
CA TYR A 159 -14.66 12.97 8.72
C TYR A 159 -14.05 14.02 9.66
N GLY A 160 -14.75 15.10 9.99
CA GLY A 160 -14.29 16.07 10.99
C GLY A 160 -13.06 16.86 10.55
N GLY A 161 -12.90 17.11 9.24
CA GLY A 161 -11.75 17.78 8.65
C GLY A 161 -10.54 16.86 8.39
N LEU A 162 -10.63 15.57 8.71
CA LEU A 162 -9.59 14.57 8.42
C LEU A 162 -9.77 13.90 7.05
N ALA A 163 -10.18 14.68 6.05
CA ALA A 163 -10.34 14.21 4.68
C ALA A 163 -10.37 15.41 3.72
N ARG A 164 -10.03 15.16 2.46
CA ARG A 164 -10.20 16.09 1.33
C ARG A 164 -11.26 15.54 0.39
N PRO A 165 -12.19 16.38 -0.13
CA PRO A 165 -13.09 15.97 -1.20
C PRO A 165 -12.32 15.38 -2.39
N ARG A 166 -12.80 14.27 -2.93
CA ARG A 166 -12.24 13.64 -4.13
C ARG A 166 -13.35 13.37 -5.14
N TYR A 167 -13.12 13.78 -6.38
CA TYR A 167 -14.07 13.61 -7.48
C TYR A 167 -13.60 12.58 -8.49
N LEU A 168 -12.29 12.49 -8.71
CA LEU A 168 -11.68 11.79 -9.83
C LEU A 168 -11.11 10.42 -9.40
N PRO A 169 -10.91 9.50 -10.35
CA PRO A 169 -10.23 8.22 -10.09
C PRO A 169 -8.72 8.33 -9.88
N ILE A 170 -8.22 9.51 -9.50
CA ILE A 170 -6.83 9.78 -9.11
C ILE A 170 -6.78 10.41 -7.72
N HIS A 171 -5.70 10.17 -6.97
CA HIS A 171 -5.54 10.72 -5.61
C HIS A 171 -5.16 12.21 -5.66
N THR A 172 -5.86 13.04 -4.88
CA THR A 172 -5.61 14.49 -4.77
C THR A 172 -4.25 14.84 -4.15
N ALA A 173 -3.59 13.84 -3.55
CA ALA A 173 -2.33 13.97 -2.85
C ALA A 173 -1.13 13.43 -3.64
N PHE A 174 -1.31 12.80 -4.81
CA PHE A 174 -0.24 12.10 -5.53
C PHE A 174 0.20 12.83 -6.81
N PRO A 175 1.37 12.49 -7.39
CA PRO A 175 1.98 13.23 -8.49
C PRO A 175 1.07 13.49 -9.70
N ASP A 176 0.32 12.49 -10.17
CA ASP A 176 -0.53 12.65 -11.37
C ASP A 176 -1.61 13.72 -11.20
N TYR A 177 -2.14 13.93 -9.99
CA TYR A 177 -3.08 15.03 -9.74
C TYR A 177 -2.42 16.41 -9.88
N ALA A 178 -1.17 16.54 -9.44
CA ALA A 178 -0.42 17.78 -9.59
C ALA A 178 -0.12 18.09 -11.07
N LEU A 179 0.18 17.05 -11.86
CA LEU A 179 0.38 17.16 -13.30
C LEU A 179 -0.92 17.54 -14.03
N LEU A 180 -2.05 16.97 -13.64
CA LEU A 180 -3.38 17.18 -14.23
C LEU A 180 -4.21 18.24 -13.49
N ALA A 181 -3.57 19.15 -12.76
CA ALA A 181 -4.27 20.05 -11.84
C ALA A 181 -5.32 20.93 -12.54
N GLU A 182 -5.04 21.39 -13.76
CA GLU A 182 -5.97 22.21 -14.55
C GLU A 182 -7.27 21.45 -14.87
N THR A 183 -7.14 20.30 -15.55
CA THR A 183 -8.24 19.40 -15.90
C THR A 183 -8.99 18.94 -14.66
N ALA A 184 -8.26 18.63 -13.60
CA ALA A 184 -8.86 18.16 -12.36
C ALA A 184 -9.76 19.23 -11.74
N ARG A 185 -9.29 20.49 -11.67
CA ARG A 185 -10.08 21.60 -11.11
C ARG A 185 -11.29 21.94 -11.99
N GLU A 186 -11.16 21.87 -13.31
CA GLU A 186 -12.29 22.05 -14.21
C GLU A 186 -13.38 20.99 -13.97
N LEU A 187 -12.99 19.70 -13.91
CA LEU A 187 -13.94 18.60 -13.68
C LEU A 187 -14.57 18.66 -12.28
N GLU A 188 -13.79 18.97 -11.25
CA GLU A 188 -14.31 19.13 -9.87
C GLU A 188 -15.39 20.21 -9.77
N ARG A 189 -15.27 21.28 -10.56
CA ARG A 189 -16.29 22.33 -10.66
C ARG A 189 -17.48 21.89 -11.47
N LYS A 190 -17.27 21.26 -12.63
CA LYS A 190 -18.33 20.67 -13.47
C LYS A 190 -19.23 19.73 -12.65
N TYR A 191 -18.64 19.01 -11.69
CA TYR A 191 -19.30 18.05 -10.80
C TYR A 191 -19.52 18.54 -9.36
N ALA A 192 -19.40 19.85 -9.11
CA ALA A 192 -19.67 20.43 -7.79
C ALA A 192 -21.11 20.15 -7.33
N HIS A 193 -21.33 20.11 -6.00
CA HIS A 193 -22.63 19.73 -5.43
C HIS A 193 -23.77 20.63 -5.94
N ASP A 194 -24.73 20.04 -6.66
CA ASP A 194 -25.92 20.67 -7.23
C ASP A 194 -27.11 19.69 -7.15
N PRO A 195 -27.76 19.59 -5.97
CA PRO A 195 -28.83 18.61 -5.75
C PRO A 195 -30.07 18.89 -6.60
N GLU A 196 -30.31 20.15 -7.01
CA GLU A 196 -31.45 20.51 -7.86
C GLU A 196 -31.26 19.98 -9.29
N ARG A 197 -30.05 20.11 -9.83
CA ARG A 197 -29.69 19.49 -11.12
C ARG A 197 -29.80 17.97 -11.05
N ALA A 198 -29.31 17.36 -9.98
CA ALA A 198 -29.42 15.92 -9.78
C ALA A 198 -30.88 15.45 -9.75
N GLU A 199 -31.74 16.11 -8.95
CA GLU A 199 -33.17 15.78 -8.87
C GLU A 199 -33.85 15.89 -10.23
N ARG A 200 -33.57 16.95 -10.99
CA ARG A 200 -34.13 17.13 -12.33
C ARG A 200 -33.76 15.98 -13.26
N ILE A 201 -32.47 15.66 -13.38
CA ILE A 201 -31.99 14.58 -14.24
C ILE A 201 -32.58 13.25 -13.80
N ILE A 202 -32.50 12.90 -12.51
CA ILE A 202 -33.03 11.63 -11.99
C ILE A 202 -34.54 11.54 -12.25
N THR A 203 -35.29 12.61 -12.04
CA THR A 203 -36.74 12.63 -12.28
C THR A 203 -37.07 12.39 -13.75
N GLU A 204 -36.39 13.08 -14.67
CA GLU A 204 -36.59 12.93 -16.12
C GLU A 204 -36.25 11.50 -16.56
N ARG A 205 -35.09 10.97 -16.16
CA ARG A 205 -34.66 9.61 -16.51
C ARG A 205 -35.58 8.53 -15.92
N MET A 206 -36.00 8.65 -14.66
CA MET A 206 -36.93 7.71 -14.05
C MET A 206 -38.27 7.64 -14.79
N GLN A 207 -38.78 8.77 -15.27
CA GLN A 207 -40.00 8.81 -16.09
C GLN A 207 -39.81 8.13 -17.45
N GLU A 208 -38.65 8.32 -18.10
CA GLU A 208 -38.31 7.63 -19.35
C GLU A 208 -38.16 6.12 -19.18
N LEU A 209 -37.67 5.68 -18.01
CA LEU A 209 -37.62 4.26 -17.62
C LEU A 209 -39.01 3.68 -17.29
N GLY A 210 -40.08 4.48 -17.35
CA GLY A 210 -41.45 4.04 -17.12
C GLY A 210 -41.92 4.12 -15.67
N ALA A 211 -41.11 4.66 -14.76
CA ALA A 211 -41.49 4.84 -13.37
C ALA A 211 -42.34 6.10 -13.18
N GLU A 212 -43.28 6.03 -12.24
CA GLU A 212 -44.18 7.13 -11.88
C GLU A 212 -43.98 7.55 -10.42
N ARG A 213 -43.95 8.86 -10.17
CA ARG A 213 -43.91 9.39 -8.80
C ARG A 213 -45.35 9.56 -8.27
N ARG A 214 -45.76 8.72 -7.31
CA ARG A 214 -47.08 8.72 -6.65
C ARG A 214 -46.91 9.02 -5.17
N ASP A 215 -47.64 10.00 -4.65
CA ASP A 215 -47.55 10.45 -3.25
C ASP A 215 -46.11 10.70 -2.76
N GLY A 216 -45.27 11.22 -3.66
CA GLY A 216 -43.86 11.53 -3.39
C GLY A 216 -42.89 10.35 -3.56
N GLN A 217 -43.37 9.14 -3.82
CA GLN A 217 -42.54 7.94 -3.99
C GLN A 217 -42.53 7.40 -5.42
N TRP A 218 -41.42 6.81 -5.85
CA TRP A 218 -41.28 6.18 -7.17
C TRP A 218 -41.88 4.77 -7.22
N TYR A 219 -42.65 4.49 -8.27
CA TYR A 219 -43.23 3.19 -8.57
C TYR A 219 -42.88 2.74 -9.99
N ASP A 220 -42.50 1.49 -10.14
CA ASP A 220 -42.45 0.77 -11.42
C ASP A 220 -43.66 -0.18 -11.49
N GLY A 221 -44.62 0.14 -12.36
CA GLY A 221 -45.94 -0.49 -12.34
C GLY A 221 -46.69 -0.27 -11.02
N ASP A 222 -46.87 -1.35 -10.24
CA ASP A 222 -47.51 -1.34 -8.92
C ASP A 222 -46.49 -1.49 -7.77
N SER A 223 -45.21 -1.68 -8.07
CA SER A 223 -44.15 -1.94 -7.11
C SER A 223 -43.37 -0.65 -6.79
N PRO A 224 -43.10 -0.32 -5.52
CA PRO A 224 -42.23 0.81 -5.20
C PRO A 224 -40.78 0.52 -5.59
N VAL A 225 -40.10 1.49 -6.20
CA VAL A 225 -38.68 1.37 -6.55
C VAL A 225 -37.85 1.39 -5.27
N THR A 226 -37.22 0.25 -4.96
CA THR A 226 -36.49 0.05 -3.70
C THR A 226 -34.98 -0.02 -3.94
N ILE A 227 -34.23 0.94 -3.41
CA ILE A 227 -32.77 0.96 -3.48
C ILE A 227 -32.19 0.32 -2.22
N LYS A 228 -31.34 -0.69 -2.43
CA LYS A 228 -30.62 -1.41 -1.37
C LYS A 228 -29.22 -0.82 -1.21
N VAL A 229 -28.98 -0.15 -0.09
CA VAL A 229 -27.68 0.47 0.22
C VAL A 229 -26.93 -0.46 1.18
N LEU A 230 -25.84 -1.05 0.70
CA LEU A 230 -24.91 -1.87 1.46
C LEU A 230 -23.92 -0.98 2.21
N ILE A 231 -24.03 -0.95 3.53
CA ILE A 231 -23.34 0.02 4.40
C ILE A 231 -22.32 -0.69 5.27
N ARG A 232 -21.06 -0.24 5.22
CA ARG A 232 -19.96 -0.73 6.08
C ARG A 232 -20.07 -0.12 7.47
N THR A 233 -19.83 -0.91 8.51
CA THR A 233 -20.12 -0.57 9.93
C THR A 233 -18.90 -0.24 10.77
N GLU A 234 -17.69 -0.48 10.27
CA GLU A 234 -16.46 -0.44 11.06
C GLU A 234 -15.80 0.94 11.11
N ASP A 235 -16.26 1.89 10.30
CA ASP A 235 -15.69 3.23 10.19
C ASP A 235 -16.75 4.27 9.76
N ASN A 236 -16.29 5.49 9.41
CA ASN A 236 -17.15 6.61 9.02
C ASN A 236 -18.08 6.30 7.83
N ARG A 237 -17.87 5.20 7.08
CA ARG A 237 -18.76 4.77 6.01
C ARG A 237 -20.17 4.44 6.48
N GLU A 238 -20.37 4.09 7.76
CA GLU A 238 -21.71 3.93 8.30
C GLU A 238 -22.51 5.23 8.18
N ARG A 239 -21.91 6.34 8.64
CA ARG A 239 -22.49 7.69 8.58
C ARG A 239 -22.62 8.20 7.15
N VAL A 240 -21.67 7.86 6.27
CA VAL A 240 -21.77 8.16 4.84
C VAL A 240 -22.95 7.42 4.21
N GLY A 241 -23.09 6.12 4.49
CA GLY A 241 -24.20 5.30 3.99
C GLY A 241 -25.56 5.83 4.44
N ASP A 242 -25.67 6.26 5.70
CA ASP A 242 -26.88 6.91 6.22
C ASP A 242 -27.17 8.24 5.51
N TYR A 243 -26.15 9.08 5.28
CA TYR A 243 -26.29 10.34 4.53
C TYR A 243 -26.80 10.08 3.10
N VAL A 244 -26.18 9.16 2.37
CA VAL A 244 -26.56 8.79 1.00
C VAL A 244 -27.98 8.24 0.95
N ALA A 245 -28.32 7.33 1.87
CA ALA A 245 -29.66 6.78 1.99
C ALA A 245 -30.71 7.88 2.21
N ASN A 246 -30.45 8.84 3.10
CA ASN A 246 -31.35 9.95 3.35
C ASN A 246 -31.54 10.83 2.09
N ARG A 247 -30.46 11.14 1.36
CA ARG A 247 -30.56 11.91 0.10
C ARG A 247 -31.46 11.22 -0.93
N LEU A 248 -31.38 9.89 -1.04
CA LEU A 248 -32.21 9.13 -1.98
C LEU A 248 -33.67 8.97 -1.49
N GLU A 249 -33.91 8.86 -0.18
CA GLU A 249 -35.27 8.92 0.39
C GLU A 249 -35.95 10.26 0.08
N ASP A 250 -35.21 11.37 0.19
CA ASP A 250 -35.72 12.72 -0.13
C ASP A 250 -36.16 12.84 -1.61
N LEU A 251 -35.51 12.10 -2.52
CA LEU A 251 -35.89 12.02 -3.94
C LEU A 251 -37.07 11.09 -4.22
N GLY A 252 -37.61 10.40 -3.21
CA GLY A 252 -38.79 9.55 -3.32
C GLY A 252 -38.50 8.06 -3.53
N PHE A 253 -37.25 7.61 -3.42
CA PHE A 253 -36.96 6.17 -3.43
C PHE A 253 -37.30 5.53 -2.09
N ARG A 254 -37.73 4.26 -2.12
CA ARG A 254 -37.77 3.45 -0.90
C ARG A 254 -36.36 2.91 -0.64
N ILE A 255 -35.84 3.06 0.58
CA ILE A 255 -34.50 2.56 0.89
C ILE A 255 -34.54 1.33 1.81
N GLU A 256 -33.69 0.36 1.49
CA GLU A 256 -33.32 -0.74 2.37
C GLU A 256 -31.83 -0.57 2.75
N ARG A 257 -31.56 -0.28 4.03
CA ARG A 257 -30.19 -0.14 4.56
C ARG A 257 -29.68 -1.50 5.03
N LEU A 258 -28.59 -1.98 4.44
CA LEU A 258 -27.96 -3.25 4.72
C LEU A 258 -26.62 -3.03 5.45
N TYR A 259 -26.66 -2.90 6.77
CA TYR A 259 -25.45 -2.76 7.60
C TYR A 259 -24.69 -4.09 7.65
N ARG A 260 -23.42 -4.09 7.24
CA ARG A 260 -22.56 -5.28 7.16
C ARG A 260 -21.12 -4.97 7.53
N THR A 261 -20.44 -5.98 8.07
CA THR A 261 -18.99 -5.98 8.19
C THR A 261 -18.29 -6.16 6.84
N ALA A 262 -16.96 -6.05 6.80
CA ALA A 262 -16.14 -6.19 5.60
C ALA A 262 -16.35 -7.53 4.91
N ASP A 263 -16.22 -8.60 5.71
CA ASP A 263 -16.34 -9.98 5.24
C ASP A 263 -17.75 -10.24 4.69
N GLU A 264 -18.78 -9.83 5.45
CA GLU A 264 -20.16 -10.03 5.02
C GLU A 264 -20.51 -9.23 3.76
N ALA A 265 -20.02 -7.98 3.65
CA ALA A 265 -20.25 -7.15 2.47
C ALA A 265 -19.58 -7.76 1.24
N THR A 266 -18.32 -8.18 1.33
CA THR A 266 -17.55 -8.80 0.21
C THR A 266 -18.28 -10.00 -0.39
N ARG A 267 -18.93 -10.83 0.44
CA ARG A 267 -19.76 -11.95 -0.02
C ARG A 267 -20.99 -11.54 -0.84
N ILE A 268 -21.41 -10.28 -0.74
CA ILE A 268 -22.56 -9.71 -1.45
C ILE A 268 -22.11 -8.97 -2.71
N TRP A 269 -21.21 -7.99 -2.59
CA TRP A 269 -20.92 -7.10 -3.72
C TRP A 269 -19.82 -7.61 -4.67
N ILE A 270 -18.89 -8.45 -4.19
CA ILE A 270 -17.84 -9.07 -5.02
C ILE A 270 -18.20 -10.51 -5.40
N ALA A 271 -18.54 -11.34 -4.41
CA ALA A 271 -18.65 -12.79 -4.63
C ALA A 271 -20.00 -13.25 -5.19
N SER A 272 -20.95 -12.34 -5.39
CA SER A 272 -22.27 -12.69 -5.94
C SER A 272 -22.54 -11.96 -7.25
N ASP A 273 -23.45 -12.52 -8.04
CA ASP A 273 -23.88 -11.94 -9.31
C ASP A 273 -24.57 -10.58 -9.08
N PRO A 274 -24.09 -9.47 -9.68
CA PRO A 274 -24.75 -8.16 -9.57
C PRO A 274 -26.20 -8.17 -10.11
N ALA A 275 -26.53 -9.01 -11.09
CA ALA A 275 -27.88 -9.15 -11.66
C ALA A 275 -28.87 -9.80 -10.68
N ALA A 276 -28.39 -10.43 -9.61
CA ALA A 276 -29.25 -10.98 -8.56
C ALA A 276 -29.94 -9.90 -7.69
N GLY A 277 -29.68 -8.61 -7.92
CA GLY A 277 -30.41 -7.50 -7.30
C GLY A 277 -30.26 -7.40 -5.78
N ARG A 278 -29.19 -7.96 -5.20
CA ARG A 278 -28.98 -8.00 -3.74
C ARG A 278 -28.56 -6.65 -3.14
N TRP A 279 -28.05 -5.75 -3.97
CA TRP A 279 -27.56 -4.42 -3.59
C TRP A 279 -27.61 -3.49 -4.81
N HIS A 280 -27.67 -2.19 -4.56
CA HIS A 280 -27.63 -1.14 -5.59
C HIS A 280 -26.43 -0.22 -5.41
N ILE A 281 -26.16 0.15 -4.16
CA ILE A 281 -25.05 1.04 -3.78
C ILE A 281 -24.25 0.34 -2.68
N TYR A 282 -22.94 0.42 -2.73
CA TYR A 282 -22.05 -0.02 -1.66
C TYR A 282 -21.10 1.11 -1.24
N THR A 283 -20.98 1.33 0.07
CA THR A 283 -19.97 2.26 0.64
C THR A 283 -18.58 1.61 0.59
N GLY A 284 -17.85 1.85 -0.50
CA GLY A 284 -16.52 1.30 -0.77
C GLY A 284 -15.38 2.10 -0.14
N ALA A 285 -14.19 1.51 -0.16
CA ALA A 285 -12.94 2.16 0.21
C ALA A 285 -11.76 1.43 -0.43
N TRP A 286 -10.70 2.18 -0.74
CA TRP A 286 -9.47 1.66 -1.32
C TRP A 286 -8.26 2.22 -0.57
N VAL A 287 -7.16 1.47 -0.59
CA VAL A 287 -5.91 1.82 0.08
C VAL A 287 -4.79 1.80 -0.93
N SER A 288 -4.07 2.91 -1.04
CA SER A 288 -2.80 3.00 -1.74
C SER A 288 -1.69 2.86 -0.69
N PRO A 289 -1.00 1.70 -0.64
CA PRO A 289 -0.03 1.40 0.41
C PRO A 289 1.29 2.15 0.24
N VAL A 290 1.54 2.70 -0.95
CA VAL A 290 2.67 3.54 -1.34
C VAL A 290 2.15 4.71 -2.17
N ILE A 291 2.98 5.73 -2.35
CA ILE A 291 2.68 6.84 -3.27
C ILE A 291 2.73 6.29 -4.70
N ASP A 292 1.56 6.26 -5.33
CA ASP A 292 1.44 5.87 -6.73
C ASP A 292 1.89 7.01 -7.64
N ARG A 293 2.76 6.68 -8.59
CA ARG A 293 3.34 7.61 -9.57
C ARG A 293 2.77 7.42 -10.97
N ASP A 294 1.92 6.41 -11.17
CA ASP A 294 1.30 6.10 -12.45
C ASP A 294 -0.14 5.64 -12.27
N ALA A 295 -1.06 6.60 -12.20
CA ALA A 295 -2.48 6.35 -11.99
C ALA A 295 -3.24 5.93 -13.27
N GLY A 296 -2.54 5.64 -14.38
CA GLY A 296 -3.15 5.37 -15.69
C GLY A 296 -3.97 4.08 -15.74
N ASP A 297 -3.59 3.07 -14.97
CA ASP A 297 -4.29 1.79 -14.88
C ASP A 297 -5.64 1.91 -14.15
N ASN A 298 -5.86 2.96 -13.34
CA ASN A 298 -7.09 3.17 -12.59
C ASN A 298 -8.33 3.25 -13.50
N LEU A 299 -8.20 3.76 -14.72
CA LEU A 299 -9.32 3.81 -15.67
C LEU A 299 -9.76 2.40 -16.06
N SER A 300 -8.81 1.52 -16.40
CA SER A 300 -9.09 0.12 -16.68
C SER A 300 -9.65 -0.57 -15.45
N PHE A 301 -9.00 -0.37 -14.31
CA PHE A 301 -9.35 -0.99 -13.05
C PHE A 301 -10.75 -0.64 -12.59
N TYR A 302 -11.18 0.62 -12.61
CA TYR A 302 -12.47 1.00 -12.00
C TYR A 302 -13.66 0.99 -12.95
N TYR A 303 -13.45 1.08 -14.27
CA TYR A 303 -14.53 1.35 -15.23
C TYR A 303 -14.66 0.32 -16.35
N THR A 304 -13.80 -0.69 -16.42
CA THR A 304 -13.82 -1.69 -17.49
C THR A 304 -13.90 -3.12 -16.98
N PRO A 305 -14.37 -4.08 -17.80
CA PRO A 305 -14.30 -5.51 -17.48
C PRO A 305 -12.89 -6.07 -17.30
N ARG A 306 -11.84 -5.42 -17.85
CA ARG A 306 -10.44 -5.86 -17.72
C ARG A 306 -9.90 -5.67 -16.30
N GLY A 307 -10.43 -4.69 -15.57
CA GLY A 307 -9.93 -4.33 -14.25
C GLY A 307 -9.93 -5.45 -13.22
N ARG A 308 -10.98 -6.29 -13.20
CA ARG A 308 -11.07 -7.48 -12.33
C ARG A 308 -11.97 -8.55 -12.93
N PRO A 309 -11.69 -9.85 -12.68
CA PRO A 309 -12.54 -10.95 -13.15
C PRO A 309 -13.85 -11.13 -12.35
N SER A 310 -14.07 -10.34 -11.29
CA SER A 310 -15.27 -10.43 -10.46
C SER A 310 -16.54 -10.01 -11.23
N ALA A 311 -17.68 -10.66 -10.93
CA ALA A 311 -18.92 -10.50 -11.70
C ALA A 311 -19.41 -9.05 -11.85
N LEU A 312 -19.22 -8.20 -10.83
CA LEU A 312 -19.54 -6.77 -10.91
C LEU A 312 -18.79 -6.06 -12.05
N TRP A 313 -17.48 -6.31 -12.19
CA TRP A 313 -16.67 -5.68 -13.23
C TRP A 313 -17.07 -6.13 -14.63
N GLN A 314 -17.48 -7.39 -14.74
CA GLN A 314 -17.97 -7.94 -16.01
C GLN A 314 -19.30 -7.31 -16.45
N ALA A 315 -20.00 -6.60 -15.57
CA ALA A 315 -21.20 -5.83 -15.89
C ALA A 315 -20.92 -4.37 -16.32
N TYR A 316 -19.66 -3.94 -16.40
CA TYR A 316 -19.32 -2.56 -16.79
C TYR A 316 -19.35 -2.34 -18.31
N GLU A 317 -19.96 -1.22 -18.71
CA GLU A 317 -20.05 -0.78 -20.10
C GLU A 317 -19.46 0.64 -20.26
N PRO A 318 -18.12 0.79 -20.36
CA PRO A 318 -17.43 2.08 -20.42
C PRO A 318 -17.81 2.93 -21.65
N GLY A 319 -18.18 2.29 -22.77
CA GLY A 319 -18.17 2.91 -24.10
C GLY A 319 -16.83 2.69 -24.79
N ALA A 320 -16.82 2.78 -26.13
CA ALA A 320 -15.66 2.40 -26.94
C ALA A 320 -14.42 3.28 -26.64
N GLU A 321 -14.59 4.60 -26.62
CA GLU A 321 -13.49 5.56 -26.41
C GLU A 321 -12.83 5.38 -25.04
N LEU A 322 -13.61 5.32 -23.95
CA LEU A 322 -13.07 5.09 -22.60
C LEU A 322 -12.38 3.73 -22.50
N SER A 323 -12.92 2.68 -23.13
CA SER A 323 -12.29 1.36 -23.13
C SER A 323 -10.95 1.37 -23.85
N GLU A 324 -10.83 2.07 -24.98
CA GLU A 324 -9.60 2.19 -25.76
C GLU A 324 -8.53 2.98 -24.99
N ILE A 325 -8.89 4.16 -24.47
CA ILE A 325 -7.99 4.98 -23.64
C ILE A 325 -7.50 4.19 -22.43
N ALA A 326 -8.40 3.50 -21.72
CA ALA A 326 -8.05 2.70 -20.55
C ALA A 326 -7.10 1.54 -20.89
N GLU A 327 -7.26 0.91 -22.07
CA GLU A 327 -6.36 -0.15 -22.53
C GLU A 327 -4.96 0.39 -22.86
N VAL A 328 -4.89 1.52 -23.59
CA VAL A 328 -3.62 2.16 -23.94
C VAL A 328 -2.83 2.55 -22.69
N LEU A 329 -3.50 3.15 -21.70
CA LEU A 329 -2.88 3.56 -20.44
C LEU A 329 -2.45 2.36 -19.58
N GLU A 330 -3.30 1.33 -19.44
CA GLU A 330 -2.98 0.09 -18.71
C GLU A 330 -1.75 -0.62 -19.30
N ARG A 331 -1.70 -0.72 -20.63
CA ARG A 331 -0.59 -1.35 -21.37
C ARG A 331 0.63 -0.45 -21.53
N ARG A 332 0.50 0.84 -21.21
CA ARG A 332 1.51 1.88 -21.41
C ARG A 332 2.00 1.91 -22.85
N ASP A 333 1.04 1.88 -23.77
CA ASP A 333 1.24 1.86 -25.23
C ASP A 333 0.98 3.24 -25.85
N PHE A 334 1.52 4.27 -25.21
CA PHE A 334 1.53 5.65 -25.70
C PHE A 334 2.93 6.01 -26.20
N ALA A 335 3.02 6.92 -27.17
CA ALA A 335 4.25 7.31 -27.83
C ALA A 335 5.03 8.41 -27.08
N SER A 336 4.40 9.10 -26.12
CA SER A 336 5.04 10.17 -25.35
C SER A 336 4.35 10.41 -24.00
N LEU A 337 5.04 11.11 -23.09
CA LEU A 337 4.44 11.53 -21.82
C LEU A 337 3.34 12.59 -22.04
N GLU A 338 3.46 13.40 -23.09
CA GLU A 338 2.43 14.33 -23.53
C GLU A 338 1.17 13.60 -24.00
N GLU A 339 1.30 12.54 -24.80
CA GLU A 339 0.16 11.72 -25.20
C GLU A 339 -0.48 11.03 -23.98
N ARG A 340 0.34 10.51 -23.04
CA ARG A 340 -0.17 9.97 -21.77
C ARG A 340 -1.02 11.01 -21.03
N HIS A 341 -0.54 12.25 -20.98
CA HIS A 341 -1.25 13.35 -20.33
C HIS A 341 -2.61 13.59 -21.01
N GLU A 342 -2.64 13.76 -22.33
CA GLU A 342 -3.88 13.98 -23.10
C GLU A 342 -4.89 12.83 -22.93
N LEU A 343 -4.39 11.58 -22.93
CA LEU A 343 -5.21 10.39 -22.68
C LEU A 343 -5.81 10.37 -21.27
N LEU A 344 -5.03 10.77 -20.26
CA LEU A 344 -5.53 10.90 -18.89
C LEU A 344 -6.59 11.99 -18.78
N GLU A 345 -6.37 13.17 -19.37
CA GLU A 345 -7.36 14.26 -19.35
C GLU A 345 -8.71 13.80 -19.91
N ARG A 346 -8.70 13.20 -21.11
CA ARG A 346 -9.91 12.70 -21.76
C ARG A 346 -10.52 11.52 -21.01
N GLY A 347 -9.68 10.62 -20.50
CA GLY A 347 -10.10 9.48 -19.72
C GLY A 347 -10.80 9.86 -18.41
N LEU A 348 -10.31 10.90 -17.72
CA LEU A 348 -10.93 11.44 -16.51
C LEU A 348 -12.32 12.03 -16.77
N GLU A 349 -12.49 12.79 -17.86
CA GLU A 349 -13.80 13.30 -18.25
C GLU A 349 -14.78 12.14 -18.52
N LEU A 350 -14.38 11.16 -19.34
CA LEU A 350 -15.22 10.02 -19.68
C LEU A 350 -15.53 9.12 -18.47
N ALA A 351 -14.61 8.99 -17.52
CA ALA A 351 -14.83 8.26 -16.27
C ALA A 351 -15.92 8.92 -15.43
N MET A 352 -15.95 10.26 -15.38
CA MET A 352 -17.01 11.01 -14.71
C MET A 352 -18.36 10.86 -15.41
N GLU A 353 -18.39 10.85 -16.74
CA GLU A 353 -19.62 10.58 -17.50
C GLU A 353 -20.11 9.13 -17.33
N ASN A 354 -19.20 8.15 -17.21
CA ASN A 354 -19.55 6.75 -17.00
C ASN A 354 -20.13 6.49 -15.59
N SER A 355 -19.48 7.04 -14.57
CA SER A 355 -19.92 7.04 -13.17
C SER A 355 -20.27 5.67 -12.58
N ALA A 356 -19.57 4.59 -12.96
CA ALA A 356 -19.67 3.32 -12.21
C ALA A 356 -19.26 3.47 -10.72
N ARG A 357 -18.46 4.51 -10.43
CA ARG A 357 -17.94 4.89 -9.12
C ARG A 357 -18.24 6.35 -8.85
N ILE A 358 -18.70 6.66 -7.63
CA ILE A 358 -18.80 8.03 -7.12
C ILE A 358 -17.74 8.21 -6.05
N TRP A 359 -16.61 8.80 -6.42
CA TRP A 359 -15.54 9.12 -5.47
C TRP A 359 -16.03 10.14 -4.44
N LEU A 360 -15.62 9.99 -3.18
CA LEU A 360 -16.09 10.85 -2.09
C LEU A 360 -14.96 11.70 -1.51
N ILE A 361 -13.93 11.02 -1.02
CA ILE A 361 -12.84 11.65 -0.26
C ILE A 361 -11.52 10.89 -0.41
N ASP A 362 -10.42 11.63 -0.25
CA ASP A 362 -9.14 11.10 0.23
C ASP A 362 -9.06 11.37 1.75
N GLN A 363 -8.96 10.31 2.53
CA GLN A 363 -8.89 10.35 3.99
C GLN A 363 -7.48 10.73 4.45
N THR A 364 -7.41 11.69 5.36
CA THR A 364 -6.18 11.96 6.13
C THR A 364 -6.19 11.06 7.37
N SER A 365 -5.22 10.16 7.44
CA SER A 365 -5.13 9.17 8.51
C SER A 365 -4.06 9.57 9.52
N VAL A 366 -4.40 9.51 10.81
CA VAL A 366 -3.51 9.91 11.92
C VAL A 366 -2.90 8.67 12.56
N THR A 367 -1.58 8.53 12.51
CA THR A 367 -0.86 7.42 13.17
C THR A 367 -0.24 7.93 14.47
N PRO A 368 -0.80 7.64 15.65
CA PRO A 368 -0.24 8.09 16.92
C PRO A 368 0.98 7.27 17.34
N HIS A 369 1.98 7.96 17.89
CA HIS A 369 3.16 7.36 18.51
C HIS A 369 3.60 8.15 19.74
N ALA A 370 4.43 7.54 20.58
CA ALA A 370 5.07 8.25 21.69
C ALA A 370 6.08 9.27 21.13
N ALA A 371 6.17 10.44 21.77
CA ALA A 371 7.05 11.54 21.35
C ALA A 371 8.55 11.15 21.32
N GLU A 372 8.95 10.10 22.03
CA GLU A 372 10.32 9.58 21.98
C GLU A 372 10.59 8.62 20.80
N ILE A 373 9.61 8.36 19.94
CA ILE A 373 9.74 7.46 18.79
C ILE A 373 9.85 8.27 17.51
N GLU A 374 10.82 7.90 16.68
CA GLU A 374 11.00 8.41 15.32
C GLU A 374 10.98 7.23 14.34
N MET A 375 10.41 7.43 13.15
CA MET A 375 10.39 6.44 12.06
C MET A 375 10.02 7.08 10.72
N GLY A 376 10.39 6.42 9.62
CA GLY A 376 9.99 6.85 8.28
C GLY A 376 8.58 6.41 7.95
N ALA A 377 7.65 7.36 7.97
CA ALA A 377 6.25 7.15 7.64
C ALA A 377 5.98 7.44 6.17
N ASP A 378 5.31 6.50 5.49
CA ASP A 378 4.90 6.69 4.11
C ASP A 378 3.72 7.67 4.05
N LEU A 379 3.82 8.70 3.19
CA LEU A 379 2.80 9.75 3.08
C LEU A 379 1.48 9.25 2.46
N ALA A 380 1.48 8.06 1.84
CA ALA A 380 0.28 7.35 1.41
C ALA A 380 -0.16 6.32 2.48
N GLY A 381 0.62 5.26 2.67
CA GLY A 381 0.25 4.09 3.47
C GLY A 381 0.49 4.23 4.98
N GLY A 382 1.08 5.34 5.43
CA GLY A 382 1.46 5.53 6.83
C GLY A 382 2.54 4.53 7.26
N ILE A 383 2.57 4.20 8.55
CA ILE A 383 3.55 3.24 9.08
C ILE A 383 3.31 1.81 8.59
N ALA A 384 2.04 1.41 8.44
CA ALA A 384 1.71 0.08 7.95
C ALA A 384 2.10 -0.15 6.48
N GLY A 385 2.09 0.91 5.66
CA GLY A 385 2.51 0.87 4.25
C GLY A 385 4.02 1.03 4.05
N SER A 386 4.70 1.80 4.92
CA SER A 386 6.13 2.11 4.76
C SER A 386 7.01 0.87 4.66
N ALA A 387 7.70 0.70 3.54
CA ALA A 387 8.73 -0.34 3.41
C ALA A 387 9.98 -0.03 4.28
N LEU A 388 10.15 1.23 4.70
CA LEU A 388 11.31 1.69 5.47
C LEU A 388 11.11 1.68 6.99
N TRP A 389 9.90 1.39 7.50
CA TRP A 389 9.66 1.32 8.95
C TRP A 389 10.66 0.40 9.69
N PRO A 390 11.06 -0.79 9.18
CA PRO A 390 11.95 -1.69 9.91
C PRO A 390 13.36 -1.11 10.09
N PHE A 391 13.79 -0.28 9.14
CA PHE A 391 15.13 0.30 9.13
C PHE A 391 15.23 1.62 9.89
N THR A 392 14.09 2.27 10.12
CA THR A 392 14.05 3.64 10.65
C THR A 392 13.46 3.74 12.05
N ILE A 393 12.62 2.78 12.47
CA ILE A 393 11.96 2.83 13.78
C ILE A 393 12.99 2.82 14.92
N ARG A 394 12.96 3.85 15.76
CA ARG A 394 13.91 4.02 16.86
C ARG A 394 13.34 4.85 18.01
N PHE A 395 14.03 4.79 19.14
CA PHE A 395 13.93 5.84 20.16
C PHE A 395 14.86 6.99 19.75
N SER A 396 14.42 8.23 19.87
CA SER A 396 15.20 9.41 19.44
C SER A 396 16.46 9.66 20.28
N ASP A 397 16.44 9.26 21.56
CA ASP A 397 17.50 9.53 22.52
C ASP A 397 18.48 8.36 22.76
N ARG A 398 18.21 7.19 22.17
CA ARG A 398 18.92 5.94 22.48
C ARG A 398 18.79 4.90 21.38
N VAL A 399 19.73 3.95 21.41
CA VAL A 399 19.74 2.80 20.53
C VAL A 399 19.40 1.53 21.33
N GLY A 400 18.64 0.63 20.72
CA GLY A 400 18.15 -0.57 21.36
C GLY A 400 16.89 -0.36 22.19
N GLY A 401 16.56 -1.35 23.01
CA GLY A 401 15.35 -1.36 23.83
C GLY A 401 14.22 -2.21 23.24
N ARG A 402 13.06 -2.09 23.88
CA ARG A 402 11.85 -2.83 23.52
C ARG A 402 10.73 -1.87 23.14
N LEU A 403 10.19 -2.05 21.95
CA LEU A 403 9.06 -1.28 21.44
C LEU A 403 7.78 -2.13 21.47
N MET A 404 6.65 -1.48 21.77
CA MET A 404 5.33 -2.10 21.86
C MET A 404 4.45 -1.45 20.79
N VAL A 405 4.08 -2.22 19.76
CA VAL A 405 3.27 -1.76 18.62
C VAL A 405 1.88 -2.38 18.74
N ALA A 406 0.85 -1.56 18.67
CA ALA A 406 -0.51 -2.03 18.59
C ALA A 406 -1.02 -2.01 17.15
N THR A 407 -1.83 -2.99 16.78
CA THR A 407 -2.50 -3.11 15.47
C THR A 407 -3.95 -3.56 15.69
N PRO A 408 -4.93 -3.14 14.86
CA PRO A 408 -6.34 -3.53 15.05
C PRO A 408 -6.60 -5.02 14.82
N SER A 409 -5.82 -5.65 13.95
CA SER A 409 -5.84 -7.09 13.66
C SER A 409 -4.42 -7.58 13.36
N MET A 410 -4.20 -8.88 13.42
CA MET A 410 -2.92 -9.53 13.13
C MET A 410 -3.15 -11.03 13.00
N LEU A 411 -2.37 -11.71 12.16
CA LEU A 411 -2.60 -13.09 11.75
C LEU A 411 -4.02 -13.25 11.21
N THR A 412 -4.46 -12.30 10.38
CA THR A 412 -5.83 -12.24 9.86
C THR A 412 -6.08 -13.42 8.92
N GLU A 413 -5.06 -13.76 8.14
CA GLU A 413 -5.00 -14.92 7.26
C GLU A 413 -3.69 -15.70 7.49
N PRO A 414 -3.61 -16.97 7.06
CA PRO A 414 -2.38 -17.77 7.08
C PRO A 414 -1.18 -17.08 6.44
N TRP A 415 0.00 -17.21 7.04
CA TRP A 415 1.25 -16.67 6.47
C TRP A 415 1.98 -17.76 5.69
N ASN A 416 2.13 -17.57 4.38
CA ASN A 416 3.01 -18.34 3.52
C ASN A 416 3.50 -17.46 2.36
N PHE A 417 4.56 -17.87 1.66
CA PHE A 417 5.25 -17.03 0.68
C PHE A 417 4.55 -16.87 -0.68
N LEU A 418 3.56 -17.71 -1.02
CA LEU A 418 3.00 -17.73 -2.37
C LEU A 418 1.60 -17.13 -2.44
N ALA A 419 0.71 -17.53 -1.53
CA ALA A 419 -0.69 -17.11 -1.52
C ALA A 419 -1.20 -17.03 -0.08
N GLY A 420 -0.39 -16.46 0.82
CA GLY A 420 -0.76 -16.16 2.20
C GLY A 420 -1.44 -14.80 2.37
N SER A 421 -1.48 -14.31 3.61
CA SER A 421 -2.12 -13.04 3.96
C SER A 421 -1.56 -11.85 3.18
N ASN A 422 -2.46 -11.10 2.54
CA ASN A 422 -2.18 -9.81 1.92
C ASN A 422 -2.74 -8.62 2.74
N TRP A 423 -3.24 -8.88 3.95
CA TRP A 423 -3.76 -7.84 4.84
C TRP A 423 -2.64 -6.88 5.24
N ILE A 424 -2.92 -5.57 5.23
CA ILE A 424 -1.89 -4.55 5.52
C ILE A 424 -1.24 -4.74 6.91
N PHE A 425 -2.00 -5.26 7.88
CA PHE A 425 -1.50 -5.56 9.23
C PHE A 425 -0.43 -6.66 9.23
N ASP A 426 -0.67 -7.71 8.44
CA ASP A 426 0.22 -8.86 8.34
C ASP A 426 1.45 -8.51 7.48
N THR A 427 1.21 -7.88 6.32
CA THR A 427 2.28 -7.47 5.41
C THR A 427 3.21 -6.44 6.01
N MET A 428 2.74 -5.53 6.87
CA MET A 428 3.63 -4.63 7.63
C MET A 428 4.68 -5.41 8.42
N ILE A 429 4.24 -6.45 9.16
CA ILE A 429 5.13 -7.24 10.01
C ILE A 429 6.06 -8.07 9.13
N GLN A 430 5.54 -8.69 8.06
CA GLN A 430 6.33 -9.48 7.11
C GLN A 430 7.43 -8.63 6.44
N ARG A 431 7.18 -7.36 6.10
CA ARG A 431 8.22 -6.43 5.59
C ARG A 431 9.37 -6.22 6.57
N GLY A 432 9.12 -6.33 7.88
CA GLY A 432 10.19 -6.28 8.90
C GLY A 432 11.04 -7.54 8.95
N LEU A 433 10.56 -8.63 8.32
CA LEU A 433 11.21 -9.93 8.26
C LEU A 433 11.98 -10.14 6.96
N SER A 434 11.71 -9.39 5.90
CA SER A 434 12.35 -9.55 4.59
C SER A 434 13.31 -8.41 4.24
N ASP A 435 14.20 -8.66 3.27
CA ASP A 435 15.07 -7.63 2.69
C ASP A 435 14.90 -7.56 1.16
N ALA A 436 14.22 -6.53 0.67
CA ALA A 436 13.97 -6.35 -0.75
C ALA A 436 15.21 -5.86 -1.51
N ALA A 437 15.25 -6.08 -2.83
CA ALA A 437 16.34 -5.59 -3.69
C ALA A 437 16.36 -4.05 -3.79
N ALA A 438 15.17 -3.45 -3.85
CA ALA A 438 14.95 -2.01 -3.84
C ALA A 438 13.75 -1.69 -2.95
N LEU A 439 13.72 -0.49 -2.38
CA LEU A 439 12.69 -0.03 -1.44
C LEU A 439 12.07 1.27 -1.96
N PRO A 440 10.73 1.40 -1.95
CA PRO A 440 10.08 2.64 -2.33
C PRO A 440 10.36 3.73 -1.30
N ASP A 441 10.61 4.93 -1.80
CA ASP A 441 10.72 6.17 -1.05
C ASP A 441 9.35 6.49 -0.41
N PRO A 442 9.28 6.63 0.92
CA PRO A 442 8.02 6.89 1.62
C PRO A 442 7.42 8.28 1.30
N PHE A 443 8.20 9.17 0.70
CA PHE A 443 7.83 10.56 0.43
C PHE A 443 7.62 10.83 -1.05
N THR A 444 8.25 10.06 -1.95
CA THR A 444 8.16 10.29 -3.40
C THR A 444 7.58 9.10 -4.20
N GLY A 445 7.61 7.88 -3.65
CA GLY A 445 7.26 6.65 -4.34
C GLY A 445 8.35 6.11 -5.29
N LEU A 446 9.46 6.83 -5.48
CA LEU A 446 10.58 6.36 -6.31
C LEU A 446 11.34 5.23 -5.61
N TYR A 447 11.89 4.28 -6.36
CA TYR A 447 12.64 3.17 -5.76
C TYR A 447 14.11 3.51 -5.54
N HIS A 448 14.58 3.29 -4.32
CA HIS A 448 15.99 3.38 -3.94
C HIS A 448 16.62 1.99 -3.82
N PRO A 449 17.92 1.83 -4.13
CA PRO A 449 18.58 0.54 -4.07
C PRO A 449 18.81 0.10 -2.62
N GLN A 450 18.43 -1.13 -2.28
CA GLN A 450 18.69 -1.75 -0.98
C GLN A 450 19.79 -2.80 -1.06
N ARG A 451 19.68 -3.72 -2.02
CA ARG A 451 20.69 -4.77 -2.34
C ARG A 451 21.23 -4.70 -3.76
N LEU A 452 20.89 -3.65 -4.49
CA LEU A 452 21.43 -3.36 -5.81
C LEU A 452 22.58 -2.36 -5.68
N GLU A 453 23.65 -2.58 -6.44
CA GLU A 453 24.71 -1.58 -6.65
C GLU A 453 24.32 -0.60 -7.76
N GLY A 454 23.53 -1.07 -8.74
CA GLY A 454 22.98 -0.24 -9.81
C GLY A 454 22.23 -1.05 -10.85
N ALA A 455 21.54 -0.36 -11.76
CA ALA A 455 20.83 -0.96 -12.88
C ALA A 455 21.17 -0.28 -14.21
N GLU A 456 21.24 -1.06 -15.28
CA GLU A 456 21.29 -0.57 -16.66
C GLU A 456 19.96 -0.90 -17.33
N VAL A 457 19.20 0.12 -17.72
CA VAL A 457 17.92 -0.02 -18.43
C VAL A 457 18.13 0.41 -19.87
N THR A 458 17.85 -0.48 -20.80
CA THR A 458 17.78 -0.19 -22.24
C THR A 458 16.33 -0.38 -22.68
N VAL A 459 15.75 0.62 -23.32
CA VAL A 459 14.39 0.55 -23.89
C VAL A 459 14.42 0.77 -25.40
N GLU A 460 13.38 0.33 -26.10
CA GLU A 460 13.20 0.70 -27.51
C GLU A 460 13.14 2.23 -27.67
N GLU A 461 13.58 2.74 -28.83
CA GLU A 461 13.44 4.16 -29.17
C GLU A 461 11.99 4.63 -29.01
N ASP A 462 11.81 5.90 -28.66
CA ASP A 462 10.52 6.54 -28.40
C ASP A 462 9.69 5.93 -27.24
N THR A 463 10.27 5.01 -26.44
CA THR A 463 9.62 4.53 -25.21
C THR A 463 9.46 5.68 -24.20
N PRO A 464 8.23 5.97 -23.71
CA PRO A 464 7.95 7.10 -22.84
C PRO A 464 8.32 6.82 -21.37
N ILE A 465 9.61 6.83 -21.09
CA ILE A 465 10.19 6.55 -19.77
C ILE A 465 11.15 7.66 -19.35
N GLN A 466 11.16 8.00 -18.06
CA GLN A 466 12.06 8.98 -17.47
C GLN A 466 12.97 8.35 -16.42
N LYS A 467 14.02 9.09 -16.03
CA LYS A 467 14.99 8.72 -15.00
C LYS A 467 15.17 9.90 -14.05
N THR A 468 15.20 9.62 -12.75
CA THR A 468 15.38 10.61 -11.68
C THR A 468 16.64 10.38 -10.83
N LEU A 469 16.94 9.13 -10.46
CA LEU A 469 17.99 8.76 -9.50
C LEU A 469 19.24 8.20 -10.19
N ASP A 470 20.41 8.44 -9.61
CA ASP A 470 21.70 8.11 -10.21
C ASP A 470 22.04 6.61 -10.27
N TRP A 471 21.37 5.77 -9.48
CA TRP A 471 21.65 4.33 -9.43
C TRP A 471 21.19 3.56 -10.68
N VAL A 472 20.38 4.20 -11.53
CA VAL A 472 19.92 3.66 -12.82
C VAL A 472 20.57 4.42 -13.97
N THR A 473 20.96 3.72 -15.02
CA THR A 473 21.26 4.31 -16.34
C THR A 473 20.12 3.98 -17.29
N LEU A 474 19.73 4.94 -18.13
CA LEU A 474 18.68 4.77 -19.14
C LEU A 474 19.27 5.03 -20.52
N GLU A 475 19.17 4.03 -21.39
CA GLU A 475 19.63 4.05 -22.78
C GLU A 475 18.50 3.63 -23.73
N THR A 476 18.58 4.05 -24.99
CA THR A 476 17.62 3.64 -26.03
C THR A 476 18.31 2.77 -27.09
N SER A 477 17.56 1.87 -27.72
CA SER A 477 18.02 1.02 -28.83
C SER A 477 16.92 0.89 -29.89
N GLU A 478 17.28 0.84 -31.17
CA GLU A 478 16.32 0.60 -32.27
C GLU A 478 15.65 -0.79 -32.13
N GLU A 479 16.40 -1.78 -31.64
CA GLU A 479 15.94 -3.15 -31.42
C GLU A 479 16.67 -3.75 -30.22
N ILE A 480 15.99 -4.58 -29.45
CA ILE A 480 16.57 -5.32 -28.31
C ILE A 480 16.33 -6.81 -28.55
N GLU A 481 17.34 -7.49 -29.09
CA GLU A 481 17.33 -8.95 -29.22
C GLU A 481 17.44 -9.62 -27.83
N VAL A 482 16.59 -10.63 -27.61
CA VAL A 482 16.66 -11.48 -26.42
C VAL A 482 17.66 -12.60 -26.69
N PRO A 483 18.67 -12.81 -25.83
CA PRO A 483 19.67 -13.85 -26.00
C PRO A 483 19.06 -15.26 -26.04
N ASP A 484 19.58 -16.13 -26.91
CA ASP A 484 19.15 -17.53 -27.02
C ASP A 484 19.23 -18.30 -25.69
N ASP A 485 20.18 -17.96 -24.82
CA ASP A 485 20.40 -18.59 -23.52
C ASP A 485 19.51 -18.03 -22.40
N ALA A 486 18.66 -17.04 -22.69
CA ALA A 486 17.72 -16.51 -21.71
C ALA A 486 16.60 -17.53 -21.43
N TRP A 487 16.23 -17.68 -20.17
CA TRP A 487 15.17 -18.58 -19.71
C TRP A 487 13.82 -17.94 -19.93
N ILE A 488 12.89 -18.63 -20.61
CA ILE A 488 11.58 -18.08 -20.96
C ILE A 488 10.40 -18.92 -20.44
N ASP A 489 10.55 -20.23 -20.36
CA ASP A 489 9.48 -21.14 -19.95
C ASP A 489 10.04 -22.32 -19.13
N TRP A 490 9.15 -23.14 -18.58
CA TRP A 490 9.48 -24.30 -17.75
C TRP A 490 8.75 -25.54 -18.28
N ASP A 491 9.49 -26.65 -18.49
CA ASP A 491 8.91 -27.94 -18.81
C ASP A 491 8.85 -28.83 -17.56
N ARG A 492 7.63 -28.99 -17.02
CA ARG A 492 7.35 -29.84 -15.87
C ARG A 492 7.69 -31.32 -16.11
N ASP A 493 7.50 -31.84 -17.32
CA ASP A 493 7.65 -33.27 -17.59
C ASP A 493 9.12 -33.71 -17.64
N SER A 494 9.98 -32.87 -18.22
CA SER A 494 11.43 -33.08 -18.23
C SER A 494 12.11 -32.55 -16.97
N GLY A 495 11.50 -31.58 -16.27
CA GLY A 495 12.12 -30.87 -15.16
C GLY A 495 13.20 -29.89 -15.64
N GLU A 496 13.11 -29.42 -16.89
CA GLU A 496 14.11 -28.57 -17.53
C GLU A 496 13.59 -27.14 -17.76
N ILE A 497 14.49 -26.18 -17.64
CA ILE A 497 14.23 -24.79 -18.01
C ILE A 497 14.32 -24.68 -19.54
N ILE A 498 13.31 -24.05 -20.16
CA ILE A 498 13.28 -23.79 -21.60
C ILE A 498 13.92 -22.43 -21.87
N ASP A 499 14.93 -22.42 -22.72
CA ASP A 499 15.60 -21.22 -23.20
C ASP A 499 14.92 -20.61 -24.45
N VAL A 500 15.23 -19.35 -24.72
CA VAL A 500 14.68 -18.59 -25.86
C VAL A 500 15.10 -19.23 -27.18
N GLY A 501 16.32 -19.73 -27.33
CA GLY A 501 16.78 -20.37 -28.55
C GLY A 501 15.98 -21.63 -28.90
N THR A 502 15.49 -22.35 -27.89
CA THR A 502 14.64 -23.54 -28.04
C THR A 502 13.19 -23.17 -28.32
N ALA A 503 12.62 -22.21 -27.58
CA ALA A 503 11.22 -21.79 -27.74
C ALA A 503 10.99 -20.92 -28.99
N HIS A 504 11.99 -20.12 -29.36
CA HIS A 504 11.96 -19.10 -30.42
C HIS A 504 13.22 -19.20 -31.31
N PRO A 505 13.36 -20.27 -32.12
CA PRO A 505 14.56 -20.51 -32.93
C PRO A 505 14.78 -19.48 -34.05
N ASP A 506 13.76 -18.68 -34.37
CA ASP A 506 13.84 -17.56 -35.33
C ASP A 506 14.22 -16.23 -34.66
N GLY A 507 14.50 -16.24 -33.35
CA GLY A 507 14.79 -15.05 -32.54
C GLY A 507 13.57 -14.49 -31.82
N LEU A 508 13.83 -13.69 -30.77
CA LEU A 508 12.84 -12.97 -29.99
C LEU A 508 13.36 -11.57 -29.66
N THR A 509 12.49 -10.57 -29.67
CA THR A 509 12.81 -9.20 -29.26
C THR A 509 12.00 -8.81 -28.01
N ALA A 510 12.41 -7.72 -27.36
CA ALA A 510 11.70 -7.16 -26.22
C ALA A 510 11.68 -5.62 -26.27
N ARG A 511 10.68 -4.98 -25.67
CA ARG A 511 10.66 -3.51 -25.56
C ARG A 511 11.64 -2.95 -24.54
N ALA A 512 12.05 -3.75 -23.56
CA ALA A 512 13.03 -3.36 -22.55
C ALA A 512 13.95 -4.51 -22.13
N ARG A 513 15.20 -4.14 -21.88
CA ARG A 513 16.22 -4.93 -21.17
C ARG A 513 16.58 -4.20 -19.88
N THR A 514 16.55 -4.91 -18.76
CA THR A 514 17.02 -4.42 -17.46
C THR A 514 18.14 -5.33 -16.97
N LYS A 515 19.34 -4.78 -16.82
CA LYS A 515 20.47 -5.46 -16.17
C LYS A 515 20.61 -4.96 -14.74
N LEU A 516 20.42 -5.86 -13.78
CA LEU A 516 20.55 -5.60 -12.36
C LEU A 516 21.90 -6.10 -11.86
N ARG A 517 22.64 -5.24 -11.16
CA ARG A 517 23.88 -5.61 -10.46
C ARG A 517 23.61 -5.57 -8.97
N TYR A 518 23.72 -6.72 -8.31
CA TYR A 518 23.56 -6.82 -6.87
C TYR A 518 24.84 -6.37 -6.15
N SER A 519 24.71 -5.95 -4.90
CA SER A 519 25.85 -5.57 -4.06
C SER A 519 26.86 -6.73 -3.93
N GLU A 520 28.14 -6.38 -3.78
CA GLU A 520 29.20 -7.36 -3.53
C GLU A 520 28.88 -8.24 -2.31
N GLY A 521 29.13 -9.55 -2.42
CA GLY A 521 28.81 -10.51 -1.36
C GLY A 521 27.31 -10.75 -1.14
N PHE A 522 26.42 -10.38 -2.06
CA PHE A 522 24.98 -10.61 -1.93
C PHE A 522 24.64 -12.06 -1.58
N LEU A 523 25.28 -13.04 -2.23
CA LEU A 523 25.05 -14.48 -1.98
C LEU A 523 25.74 -15.01 -0.72
N ASP A 524 26.58 -14.21 -0.06
CA ASP A 524 27.26 -14.59 1.19
C ASP A 524 26.37 -14.40 2.42
N ARG A 525 25.24 -13.71 2.27
CA ARG A 525 24.27 -13.46 3.34
C ARG A 525 23.58 -14.74 3.80
N ASN A 526 23.05 -14.70 5.01
CA ASN A 526 22.33 -15.80 5.61
C ASN A 526 20.85 -15.49 5.77
N TRP A 527 20.03 -16.51 5.56
CA TRP A 527 18.68 -16.60 6.07
C TRP A 527 18.66 -16.57 7.61
N HIS A 528 17.53 -16.22 8.21
CA HIS A 528 17.38 -16.12 9.68
C HIS A 528 17.63 -17.42 10.43
N ASP A 529 17.50 -18.57 9.77
CA ASP A 529 17.85 -19.88 10.34
C ASP A 529 19.36 -20.16 10.35
N GLY A 530 20.15 -19.26 9.77
CA GLY A 530 21.61 -19.33 9.67
C GLY A 530 22.11 -20.02 8.40
N SER A 531 21.22 -20.52 7.54
CA SER A 531 21.62 -21.09 6.25
C SER A 531 22.00 -19.99 5.25
N GLN A 532 23.01 -20.24 4.42
CA GLN A 532 23.51 -19.26 3.45
C GLN A 532 22.65 -19.23 2.19
N VAL A 533 22.31 -18.05 1.67
CA VAL A 533 21.54 -17.84 0.43
C VAL A 533 22.25 -18.49 -0.77
N SER A 534 21.48 -19.01 -1.73
CA SER A 534 22.01 -19.58 -2.98
C SER A 534 21.19 -19.15 -4.19
N ILE A 535 21.70 -19.39 -5.40
CA ILE A 535 20.97 -19.11 -6.64
C ILE A 535 19.68 -19.95 -6.71
N ALA A 536 19.66 -21.15 -6.12
CA ALA A 536 18.46 -21.97 -6.03
C ALA A 536 17.28 -21.24 -5.35
N ASP A 537 17.53 -20.31 -4.43
CA ASP A 537 16.49 -19.48 -3.78
C ASP A 537 15.80 -18.50 -4.74
N MET A 538 16.41 -18.21 -5.89
CA MET A 538 15.86 -17.39 -6.97
C MET A 538 15.19 -18.24 -8.05
N VAL A 539 15.76 -19.41 -8.35
CA VAL A 539 15.26 -20.32 -9.41
C VAL A 539 13.96 -21.03 -8.99
N VAL A 540 13.88 -21.53 -7.76
CA VAL A 540 12.70 -22.29 -7.30
C VAL A 540 11.40 -21.46 -7.31
N PRO A 541 11.38 -20.21 -6.81
CA PRO A 541 10.18 -19.35 -6.92
C PRO A 541 9.77 -19.08 -8.36
N TRP A 542 10.74 -18.95 -9.27
CA TRP A 542 10.46 -18.75 -10.69
C TRP A 542 9.82 -19.99 -11.31
N ILE A 543 10.35 -21.19 -11.06
CA ILE A 543 9.73 -22.45 -11.52
C ILE A 543 8.30 -22.59 -10.97
N LEU A 544 8.10 -22.30 -9.68
CA LEU A 544 6.78 -22.37 -9.04
C LEU A 544 5.74 -21.46 -9.70
N ARG A 545 6.16 -20.31 -10.25
CA ARG A 545 5.25 -19.42 -10.98
C ARG A 545 4.62 -20.12 -12.19
N PHE A 546 5.37 -20.95 -12.92
CA PHE A 546 4.90 -21.71 -14.08
C PHE A 546 4.11 -22.95 -13.66
N GLU A 547 4.62 -23.73 -12.71
CA GLU A 547 3.96 -24.94 -12.19
C GLU A 547 2.55 -24.66 -11.66
N ARG A 548 2.35 -23.51 -10.99
CA ARG A 548 1.02 -23.15 -10.48
C ARG A 548 0.02 -22.75 -11.58
N ALA A 549 0.49 -22.44 -12.78
CA ALA A 549 -0.34 -22.09 -13.92
C ALA A 549 -0.58 -23.27 -14.88
N ASP A 550 0.19 -24.35 -14.79
CA ASP A 550 0.02 -25.56 -15.59
C ASP A 550 -1.09 -26.45 -15.00
N GLU A 551 -2.21 -26.60 -15.69
CA GLU A 551 -3.35 -27.45 -15.28
C GLU A 551 -2.98 -28.92 -15.02
N GLU A 552 -1.90 -29.42 -15.65
CA GLU A 552 -1.42 -30.78 -15.45
C GLU A 552 -0.51 -30.92 -14.23
N SER A 553 -0.05 -29.79 -13.65
CA SER A 553 0.74 -29.81 -12.43
C SER A 553 -0.09 -30.16 -11.20
N SER A 554 0.47 -31.01 -10.35
CA SER A 554 -0.03 -31.20 -8.97
C SER A 554 -0.06 -29.92 -8.12
N LEU A 555 0.72 -28.90 -8.51
CA LEU A 555 0.75 -27.58 -7.86
C LEU A 555 -0.18 -26.56 -8.54
N PHE A 556 -0.92 -26.95 -9.58
CA PHE A 556 -1.88 -26.09 -10.27
C PHE A 556 -2.82 -25.36 -9.32
N ASP A 557 -3.02 -24.06 -9.54
CA ASP A 557 -3.98 -23.26 -8.82
C ASP A 557 -4.74 -22.34 -9.79
N PRO A 558 -6.06 -22.56 -9.99
CA PRO A 558 -6.84 -21.75 -10.91
C PRO A 558 -6.90 -20.27 -10.51
N SER A 559 -6.69 -19.93 -9.23
CA SER A 559 -6.66 -18.53 -8.77
C SER A 559 -5.36 -17.80 -9.14
N HIS A 560 -4.32 -18.52 -9.58
CA HIS A 560 -3.04 -17.96 -10.03
C HIS A 560 -3.04 -17.58 -11.52
N LEU A 561 -3.90 -18.21 -12.33
CA LEU A 561 -3.90 -18.11 -13.80
C LEU A 561 -3.96 -16.67 -14.32
N SER A 562 -4.90 -15.85 -13.83
CA SER A 562 -5.07 -14.48 -14.34
C SER A 562 -3.81 -13.62 -14.15
N SER A 563 -3.16 -13.75 -13.00
CA SER A 563 -1.90 -13.04 -12.73
C SER A 563 -0.73 -13.57 -13.56
N PHE A 564 -0.74 -14.87 -13.85
CA PHE A 564 0.28 -15.51 -14.67
C PHE A 564 0.15 -15.17 -16.15
N GLU A 565 -1.08 -15.06 -16.67
CA GLU A 565 -1.34 -14.66 -18.06
C GLU A 565 -0.77 -13.28 -18.36
N VAL A 566 -1.01 -12.30 -17.47
CA VAL A 566 -0.41 -10.94 -17.58
C VAL A 566 1.12 -11.01 -17.55
N TYR A 567 1.70 -11.83 -16.67
CA TYR A 567 3.14 -12.04 -16.65
C TYR A 567 3.67 -12.64 -17.96
N ARG A 568 3.02 -13.69 -18.47
CA ARG A 568 3.43 -14.41 -19.69
C ARG A 568 3.29 -13.54 -20.94
N GLU A 569 2.31 -12.64 -20.97
CA GLU A 569 2.11 -11.69 -22.07
C GLU A 569 3.32 -10.77 -22.26
N HIS A 570 3.92 -10.29 -21.16
CA HIS A 570 5.00 -9.31 -21.21
C HIS A 570 6.40 -9.87 -20.99
N PHE A 571 6.54 -11.03 -20.34
CA PHE A 571 7.85 -11.63 -20.07
C PHE A 571 8.46 -12.17 -21.37
N ARG A 572 9.73 -11.84 -21.63
CA ARG A 572 10.46 -12.29 -22.83
C ARG A 572 11.68 -13.15 -22.49
N GLY A 573 12.13 -13.10 -21.25
CA GLY A 573 13.14 -14.02 -20.73
C GLY A 573 14.04 -13.35 -19.71
N TRP A 574 14.90 -14.14 -19.07
CA TRP A 574 15.93 -13.63 -18.17
C TRP A 574 17.14 -14.56 -18.11
N ARG A 575 18.29 -14.04 -17.72
CA ARG A 575 19.49 -14.86 -17.52
C ARG A 575 20.35 -14.34 -16.38
N ILE A 576 21.06 -15.26 -15.74
CA ILE A 576 22.10 -14.96 -14.77
C ILE A 576 23.39 -14.69 -15.55
N VAL A 577 23.88 -13.45 -15.47
CA VAL A 577 25.08 -13.02 -16.19
C VAL A 577 26.34 -13.34 -15.40
N ASP A 578 26.29 -13.14 -14.09
CA ASP A 578 27.39 -13.44 -13.16
C ASP A 578 26.81 -13.81 -11.78
N THR A 579 27.59 -14.50 -10.96
CA THR A 579 27.21 -14.91 -9.59
C THR A 579 28.06 -14.26 -8.50
N ASP A 580 29.17 -13.60 -8.84
CA ASP A 580 30.07 -12.94 -7.90
C ASP A 580 30.82 -11.73 -8.53
N PRO A 581 30.28 -10.49 -8.43
CA PRO A 581 28.98 -10.15 -7.83
C PRO A 581 27.81 -10.61 -8.72
N LEU A 582 26.70 -11.01 -8.09
CA LEU A 582 25.51 -11.45 -8.81
C LEU A 582 25.01 -10.36 -9.75
N SER A 583 24.80 -10.72 -11.02
CA SER A 583 24.12 -9.87 -11.98
C SER A 583 23.14 -10.65 -12.85
N VAL A 584 22.00 -10.02 -13.14
CA VAL A 584 20.88 -10.64 -13.83
C VAL A 584 20.38 -9.71 -14.92
N GLU A 585 20.11 -10.26 -16.11
CA GLU A 585 19.46 -9.54 -17.21
C GLU A 585 18.04 -10.04 -17.40
N ILE A 586 17.07 -9.12 -17.51
CA ILE A 586 15.65 -9.40 -17.67
C ILE A 586 15.12 -8.67 -18.90
N TYR A 587 14.31 -9.35 -19.70
CA TYR A 587 13.74 -8.87 -20.95
C TYR A 587 12.21 -8.89 -20.89
N SER A 588 11.57 -7.79 -21.28
CA SER A 588 10.11 -7.69 -21.23
C SER A 588 9.53 -6.55 -22.06
N ASP A 589 8.26 -6.70 -22.41
CA ASP A 589 7.48 -5.68 -23.12
C ASP A 589 6.71 -4.72 -22.21
N GLN A 590 6.68 -4.99 -20.90
CA GLN A 590 6.05 -4.09 -19.93
C GLN A 590 7.02 -2.97 -19.54
N ILE A 591 6.58 -1.73 -19.72
CA ILE A 591 7.30 -0.51 -19.36
C ILE A 591 6.65 0.10 -18.11
N TYR A 592 7.36 1.00 -17.43
CA TYR A 592 6.81 1.90 -16.40
C TYR A 592 7.30 3.32 -16.68
N PRO A 593 6.59 4.38 -16.24
CA PRO A 593 7.03 5.75 -16.48
C PRO A 593 8.39 6.09 -15.89
N ASP A 594 8.79 5.47 -14.77
CA ASP A 594 10.08 5.68 -14.12
C ASP A 594 11.03 4.47 -14.30
N ALA A 595 12.26 4.72 -14.74
CA ALA A 595 13.30 3.70 -14.91
C ALA A 595 13.69 3.02 -13.59
N GLU A 596 13.62 3.74 -12.47
CA GLU A 596 13.81 3.21 -11.11
C GLU A 596 12.73 2.20 -10.74
N TYR A 597 11.47 2.51 -11.09
CA TYR A 597 10.35 1.61 -10.88
C TYR A 597 10.48 0.36 -11.75
N LEU A 598 10.78 0.53 -13.04
CA LEU A 598 11.04 -0.59 -13.95
C LEU A 598 12.15 -1.49 -13.39
N ALA A 599 13.30 -0.92 -13.02
CA ALA A 599 14.42 -1.68 -12.46
C ALA A 599 14.04 -2.45 -11.19
N ALA A 600 13.32 -1.81 -10.25
CA ALA A 600 12.86 -2.44 -9.02
C ALA A 600 11.90 -3.61 -9.28
N MET A 601 10.92 -3.43 -10.18
CA MET A 601 9.95 -4.48 -10.53
C MET A 601 10.55 -5.65 -11.28
N ARG A 602 11.73 -5.49 -11.89
CA ARG A 602 12.46 -6.58 -12.57
C ARG A 602 13.35 -7.39 -11.64
N ALA A 603 13.57 -6.97 -10.40
CA ALA A 603 14.40 -7.73 -9.47
C ALA A 603 13.77 -9.09 -9.15
N PRO A 604 14.45 -10.21 -9.45
CA PRO A 604 13.98 -11.53 -9.04
C PRO A 604 13.80 -11.64 -7.53
N SER A 605 12.72 -12.30 -7.10
CA SER A 605 12.50 -12.62 -5.70
C SER A 605 13.41 -13.76 -5.25
N PHE A 606 13.93 -13.67 -4.03
CA PHE A 606 14.64 -14.76 -3.36
C PHE A 606 13.75 -15.28 -2.23
N LEU A 607 13.49 -16.58 -2.21
CA LEU A 607 12.76 -17.26 -1.13
C LEU A 607 13.51 -18.52 -0.73
N PRO A 608 13.57 -18.87 0.57
CA PRO A 608 14.32 -20.03 1.03
C PRO A 608 13.74 -21.32 0.47
N TRP A 609 14.44 -21.93 -0.51
CA TRP A 609 13.94 -23.09 -1.24
C TRP A 609 13.59 -24.25 -0.31
N HIS A 610 14.34 -24.38 0.79
CA HIS A 610 14.20 -25.45 1.78
C HIS A 610 12.94 -25.31 2.63
N VAL A 611 12.38 -24.11 2.74
CA VAL A 611 11.04 -23.88 3.34
C VAL A 611 9.94 -24.10 2.31
N LEU A 612 10.10 -23.55 1.10
CA LEU A 612 9.12 -23.72 0.00
C LEU A 612 8.87 -25.20 -0.31
N GLN A 613 9.93 -26.01 -0.30
CA GLN A 613 9.86 -27.45 -0.50
C GLN A 613 8.82 -28.13 0.39
N LEU A 614 8.72 -27.75 1.66
CA LEU A 614 7.80 -28.39 2.60
C LEU A 614 6.35 -28.18 2.18
N GLY A 615 6.01 -26.96 1.78
CA GLY A 615 4.67 -26.62 1.30
C GLY A 615 4.35 -27.27 -0.05
N MET A 616 5.34 -27.31 -0.95
CA MET A 616 5.19 -28.00 -2.24
C MET A 616 4.86 -29.48 -2.04
N GLU A 617 5.62 -30.19 -1.21
CA GLU A 617 5.37 -31.61 -0.95
C GLU A 617 4.03 -31.85 -0.26
N ALA A 618 3.63 -30.97 0.68
CA ALA A 618 2.32 -31.05 1.32
C ALA A 618 1.16 -30.82 0.34
N GLU A 619 1.27 -29.86 -0.57
CA GLU A 619 0.25 -29.59 -1.59
C GLU A 619 0.18 -30.70 -2.64
N ARG A 620 1.32 -31.23 -3.09
CA ARG A 620 1.38 -32.40 -3.99
C ARG A 620 0.65 -33.62 -3.43
N ARG A 621 0.62 -33.76 -2.11
CA ARG A 621 -0.06 -34.86 -1.40
C ARG A 621 -1.50 -34.54 -1.02
N GLY A 622 -1.96 -33.30 -1.26
CA GLY A 622 -3.29 -32.84 -0.87
C GLY A 622 -3.48 -32.80 0.64
N GLU A 623 -2.43 -32.45 1.40
CA GLU A 623 -2.50 -32.31 2.87
C GLU A 623 -2.58 -30.84 3.32
N LEU A 624 -2.02 -29.93 2.51
CA LEU A 624 -2.11 -28.47 2.66
C LEU A 624 -2.34 -27.84 1.29
N ALA A 625 -2.75 -26.57 1.25
CA ALA A 625 -2.71 -25.78 0.02
C ALA A 625 -2.19 -24.36 0.30
N PHE A 626 -1.42 -23.79 -0.64
CA PHE A 626 -0.85 -22.45 -0.53
C PHE A 626 -1.91 -21.35 -0.57
N SER A 627 -3.02 -21.52 -1.31
CA SER A 627 -4.09 -20.53 -1.43
C SER A 627 -5.38 -20.98 -0.73
N SER A 628 -6.19 -20.00 -0.32
CA SER A 628 -7.53 -20.24 0.23
C SER A 628 -8.45 -20.96 -0.77
N THR A 629 -8.46 -20.53 -2.04
CA THR A 629 -9.27 -21.14 -3.10
C THR A 629 -9.00 -22.63 -3.24
N LYS A 630 -7.73 -23.04 -3.33
CA LYS A 630 -7.36 -24.45 -3.47
C LYS A 630 -7.58 -25.22 -2.17
N ALA A 631 -7.35 -24.60 -1.01
CA ALA A 631 -7.64 -25.20 0.30
C ALA A 631 -9.13 -25.56 0.44
N ASP A 632 -10.03 -24.63 0.08
CA ASP A 632 -11.48 -24.82 0.11
C ASP A 632 -11.93 -25.92 -0.86
N GLN A 633 -11.35 -25.96 -2.07
CA GLN A 633 -11.65 -26.99 -3.08
C GLN A 633 -11.25 -28.40 -2.62
N LEU A 634 -10.09 -28.54 -1.98
CA LEU A 634 -9.57 -29.82 -1.50
C LEU A 634 -10.11 -30.22 -0.13
N GLY A 635 -10.67 -29.27 0.63
CA GLY A 635 -11.10 -29.47 2.02
C GLY A 635 -9.92 -29.68 2.98
N VAL A 636 -8.81 -28.98 2.73
CA VAL A 636 -7.55 -29.07 3.50
C VAL A 636 -7.22 -27.74 4.17
N GLU A 637 -6.22 -27.71 5.05
CA GLU A 637 -5.79 -26.48 5.71
C GLU A 637 -5.05 -25.55 4.72
N TRP A 638 -5.42 -24.26 4.72
CA TRP A 638 -4.65 -23.22 4.05
C TRP A 638 -3.31 -23.04 4.78
N GLN A 639 -2.23 -23.32 4.06
CA GLN A 639 -0.89 -23.43 4.61
C GLN A 639 -0.48 -22.19 5.41
N ASN A 640 -0.08 -22.45 6.65
CA ASN A 640 0.42 -21.44 7.57
C ASN A 640 1.80 -21.83 8.13
N LEU A 641 2.81 -20.99 7.89
CA LEU A 641 4.18 -21.21 8.36
C LEU A 641 4.39 -20.80 9.81
N VAL A 642 3.47 -20.03 10.42
CA VAL A 642 3.68 -19.43 11.75
C VAL A 642 2.76 -19.95 12.85
N SER A 643 1.66 -20.63 12.50
CA SER A 643 0.70 -21.13 13.48
C SER A 643 -0.22 -22.21 12.92
N GLY A 644 -1.05 -22.79 13.79
CA GLY A 644 -2.12 -23.70 13.37
C GLY A 644 -1.66 -25.12 13.05
N PRO A 645 -2.58 -25.96 12.54
CA PRO A 645 -2.33 -27.37 12.26
C PRO A 645 -1.22 -27.63 11.23
N SER A 646 -0.98 -26.69 10.32
CA SER A 646 0.06 -26.79 9.28
C SER A 646 1.44 -27.10 9.84
N LEU A 647 1.80 -26.58 11.02
CA LEU A 647 3.14 -26.75 11.60
C LEU A 647 3.51 -28.22 11.83
N GLU A 648 2.56 -29.05 12.27
CA GLU A 648 2.82 -30.47 12.50
C GLU A 648 3.06 -31.22 11.18
N ILE A 649 2.28 -30.89 10.15
CA ILE A 649 2.39 -31.47 8.81
C ILE A 649 3.75 -31.11 8.19
N LEU A 650 4.11 -29.82 8.22
CA LEU A 650 5.39 -29.31 7.72
C LEU A 650 6.59 -29.93 8.43
N ARG A 651 6.50 -30.15 9.76
CA ARG A 651 7.55 -30.87 10.52
C ARG A 651 7.75 -32.30 10.05
N GLY A 652 6.66 -33.00 9.71
CA GLY A 652 6.70 -34.34 9.14
C GLY A 652 7.45 -34.35 7.80
N TYR A 653 7.12 -33.40 6.91
CA TYR A 653 7.82 -33.26 5.62
C TYR A 653 9.30 -32.89 5.79
N LEU A 654 9.65 -32.01 6.73
CA LEU A 654 11.05 -31.66 7.00
C LEU A 654 11.86 -32.87 7.46
N SER A 655 11.31 -33.65 8.40
CA SER A 655 11.99 -34.86 8.90
C SER A 655 12.21 -35.86 7.76
N SER A 656 11.18 -36.06 6.94
CA SER A 656 11.23 -36.98 5.81
C SER A 656 12.14 -36.50 4.67
N ALA A 657 12.25 -35.18 4.45
CA ALA A 657 13.15 -34.59 3.46
C ALA A 657 14.61 -34.73 3.91
N ALA A 658 14.90 -34.42 5.18
CA ALA A 658 16.22 -34.53 5.78
C ALA A 658 16.76 -35.97 5.74
N GLU A 659 15.95 -36.95 6.15
CA GLU A 659 16.36 -38.37 6.13
C GLU A 659 16.68 -38.89 4.72
N ALA A 660 16.01 -38.33 3.71
CA ALA A 660 16.14 -38.77 2.32
C ALA A 660 17.07 -37.88 1.49
N GLY A 661 17.58 -36.76 2.04
CA GLY A 661 18.32 -35.75 1.28
C GLY A 661 17.52 -35.16 0.11
N ARG A 662 16.21 -35.02 0.24
CA ARG A 662 15.33 -34.54 -0.84
C ARG A 662 15.34 -33.02 -0.93
N TYR A 663 15.33 -32.49 -2.15
CA TYR A 663 15.18 -31.05 -2.46
C TYR A 663 14.36 -30.90 -3.76
N PRO A 664 13.75 -29.74 -4.03
CA PRO A 664 12.88 -29.57 -5.19
C PRO A 664 13.69 -29.42 -6.49
N TYR A 665 13.14 -29.92 -7.61
CA TYR A 665 13.64 -29.69 -8.97
C TYR A 665 15.14 -30.00 -9.18
N PRO A 666 15.64 -31.20 -8.83
CA PRO A 666 17.06 -31.50 -8.90
C PRO A 666 17.66 -31.31 -10.31
N GLU A 667 16.89 -31.61 -11.35
CA GLU A 667 17.28 -31.40 -12.75
C GLU A 667 17.61 -29.92 -13.07
N ALA A 668 16.96 -28.98 -12.38
CA ALA A 668 17.10 -27.55 -12.63
C ALA A 668 18.01 -26.82 -11.64
N ILE A 669 18.15 -27.32 -10.40
CA ILE A 669 18.85 -26.59 -9.34
C ILE A 669 20.17 -27.22 -8.87
N ASP A 670 20.53 -28.43 -9.32
CA ASP A 670 21.76 -29.12 -8.91
C ASP A 670 23.02 -28.27 -9.13
N GLU A 671 23.12 -27.57 -10.27
CA GLU A 671 24.28 -26.72 -10.58
C GLU A 671 24.37 -25.47 -9.70
N TRP A 672 23.25 -25.09 -9.07
CA TRP A 672 23.10 -23.88 -8.25
C TRP A 672 23.25 -24.16 -6.75
N LEU A 673 23.45 -25.42 -6.36
CA LEU A 673 23.64 -25.85 -4.98
C LEU A 673 25.12 -26.03 -4.65
N ARG A 674 25.52 -25.60 -3.45
CA ARG A 674 26.86 -25.89 -2.92
C ARG A 674 26.94 -27.32 -2.38
N GLU A 675 28.16 -27.86 -2.31
CA GLU A 675 28.39 -29.18 -1.71
C GLU A 675 27.91 -29.21 -0.25
N GLY A 676 27.04 -30.17 0.07
CA GLY A 676 26.47 -30.34 1.41
C GLY A 676 25.41 -29.29 1.80
N GLU A 677 24.99 -28.41 0.90
CA GLU A 677 24.01 -27.36 1.18
C GLU A 677 22.66 -27.92 1.65
N VAL A 678 22.18 -29.01 1.02
CA VAL A 678 20.88 -29.63 1.32
C VAL A 678 20.81 -30.09 2.79
N GLU A 679 21.81 -30.87 3.24
CA GLU A 679 21.87 -31.38 4.61
C GLU A 679 21.99 -30.23 5.62
N GLN A 680 22.82 -29.23 5.33
CA GLN A 680 22.99 -28.06 6.19
C GLN A 680 21.69 -27.26 6.33
N ARG A 681 20.96 -27.03 5.24
CA ARG A 681 19.69 -26.29 5.25
C ARG A 681 18.58 -27.02 5.98
N HIS A 682 18.43 -28.34 5.78
CA HIS A 682 17.46 -29.10 6.54
C HIS A 682 17.78 -29.11 8.04
N GLN A 683 19.05 -29.23 8.41
CA GLN A 683 19.48 -29.14 9.80
C GLN A 683 19.19 -27.75 10.40
N ALA A 684 19.52 -26.67 9.67
CA ALA A 684 19.24 -25.31 10.08
C ALA A 684 17.74 -25.08 10.32
N LEU A 685 16.88 -25.55 9.40
CA LEU A 685 15.43 -25.42 9.55
C LEU A 685 14.87 -26.27 10.69
N GLN A 686 15.44 -27.45 10.96
CA GLN A 686 15.07 -28.27 12.13
C GLN A 686 15.41 -27.54 13.43
N ASP A 687 16.60 -26.95 13.51
CA ASP A 687 17.05 -26.19 14.67
C ASP A 687 16.22 -24.91 14.85
N TRP A 688 15.89 -24.23 13.76
CA TRP A 688 14.99 -23.08 13.75
C TRP A 688 13.61 -23.42 14.31
N HIS A 689 12.97 -24.46 13.76
CA HIS A 689 11.67 -24.90 14.25
C HIS A 689 11.73 -25.34 15.72
N ALA A 690 12.79 -26.04 16.15
CA ALA A 690 12.97 -26.42 17.55
C ALA A 690 13.10 -25.21 18.50
N GLN A 691 13.74 -24.12 18.04
CA GLN A 691 13.96 -22.91 18.84
C GLN A 691 12.79 -21.92 18.80
N ARG A 692 12.08 -21.83 17.68
CA ARG A 692 11.06 -20.80 17.40
C ARG A 692 9.63 -21.33 17.36
N GLY A 693 9.47 -22.63 17.07
CA GLY A 693 8.17 -23.28 16.95
C GLY A 693 7.41 -22.95 15.66
N HIS A 694 8.09 -22.43 14.63
CA HIS A 694 7.51 -22.10 13.33
C HIS A 694 8.52 -22.29 12.18
N PHE A 695 8.05 -22.18 10.93
CA PHE A 695 8.83 -22.36 9.71
C PHE A 695 9.06 -21.07 8.90
N TRP A 696 8.60 -19.91 9.39
CA TRP A 696 8.93 -18.63 8.75
C TRP A 696 10.43 -18.33 8.90
N VAL A 697 11.14 -18.26 7.77
CA VAL A 697 12.57 -17.97 7.63
C VAL A 697 12.71 -16.97 6.49
N ASP A 698 13.45 -15.89 6.70
CA ASP A 698 13.64 -14.80 5.74
C ASP A 698 14.98 -14.09 6.05
N ASP A 699 15.31 -12.91 5.51
CA ASP A 699 16.65 -12.29 5.65
C ASP A 699 16.67 -10.82 6.10
N GLY A 700 15.53 -10.29 6.54
CA GLY A 700 15.35 -8.90 6.96
C GLY A 700 16.07 -8.47 8.26
N PRO A 701 15.92 -7.18 8.64
CA PRO A 701 16.58 -6.56 9.79
C PRO A 701 16.07 -7.08 11.15
N TYR A 702 14.91 -7.72 11.17
CA TYR A 702 14.40 -8.47 12.31
C TYR A 702 14.02 -9.88 11.89
N TYR A 703 14.06 -10.81 12.84
CA TYR A 703 13.51 -12.15 12.66
C TYR A 703 12.30 -12.36 13.57
N LEU A 704 11.41 -13.27 13.16
CA LEU A 704 10.24 -13.66 13.94
C LEU A 704 10.71 -14.51 15.13
N HIS A 705 10.61 -13.95 16.34
CA HIS A 705 11.10 -14.61 17.54
C HIS A 705 10.08 -15.56 18.16
N SER A 706 8.81 -15.14 18.20
CA SER A 706 7.72 -15.95 18.76
C SER A 706 6.35 -15.46 18.27
N VAL A 707 5.41 -16.39 18.11
CA VAL A 707 4.03 -16.12 17.73
C VAL A 707 3.07 -16.73 18.75
N ARG A 708 2.13 -15.93 19.27
CA ARG A 708 1.12 -16.36 20.25
C ARG A 708 -0.26 -15.91 19.77
N PRO A 709 -0.89 -16.66 18.83
CA PRO A 709 -2.14 -16.26 18.19
C PRO A 709 -3.28 -16.06 19.19
N VAL A 710 -3.40 -16.95 20.19
CA VAL A 710 -4.44 -16.88 21.23
C VAL A 710 -4.31 -15.62 22.10
N GLU A 711 -3.09 -15.17 22.35
CA GLU A 711 -2.81 -13.94 23.11
C GLU A 711 -2.82 -12.69 22.23
N GLY A 712 -3.01 -12.84 20.91
CA GLY A 712 -2.94 -11.73 19.95
C GLY A 712 -1.60 -11.01 19.97
N THR A 713 -0.50 -11.75 20.19
CA THR A 713 0.84 -11.18 20.36
C THR A 713 1.88 -11.89 19.49
N LEU A 714 2.76 -11.13 18.84
CA LEU A 714 4.00 -11.67 18.24
C LEU A 714 5.20 -10.78 18.58
N VAL A 715 6.38 -11.36 18.51
CA VAL A 715 7.63 -10.71 18.90
C VAL A 715 8.62 -10.82 17.76
N LEU A 716 9.19 -9.69 17.36
CA LEU A 716 10.33 -9.60 16.46
C LEU A 716 11.59 -9.27 17.27
N ARG A 717 12.74 -9.74 16.81
CA ARG A 717 14.05 -9.41 17.39
C ARG A 717 15.07 -9.04 16.34
N ARG A 718 15.97 -8.13 16.70
CA ARG A 718 17.01 -7.64 15.78
C ARG A 718 17.84 -8.80 15.23
N ASN A 719 17.97 -8.84 13.92
CA ASN A 719 18.99 -9.63 13.23
C ASN A 719 20.34 -8.93 13.42
N LYS A 720 21.21 -9.49 14.28
CA LYS A 720 22.52 -8.89 14.59
C LYS A 720 23.50 -9.02 13.42
N ASP A 721 23.24 -9.92 12.49
CA ASP A 721 24.10 -10.24 11.35
C ASP A 721 23.67 -9.51 10.07
N PHE A 722 22.66 -8.64 10.14
CA PHE A 722 22.21 -7.84 9.02
C PHE A 722 23.35 -6.95 8.47
N PRO A 723 23.53 -6.84 7.14
CA PRO A 723 24.74 -6.24 6.58
C PRO A 723 24.78 -4.70 6.61
N ASP A 724 23.64 -4.01 6.66
CA ASP A 724 23.64 -2.55 6.62
C ASP A 724 23.86 -1.92 8.00
N ARG A 725 24.48 -0.73 7.99
CA ARG A 725 24.51 0.16 9.16
C ARG A 725 23.11 0.67 9.47
N GLY A 726 22.81 0.86 10.75
CA GLY A 726 21.50 1.30 11.22
C GLY A 726 21.12 2.72 10.81
N ASP A 727 22.07 3.54 10.33
CA ASP A 727 21.83 4.92 9.89
C ASP A 727 21.53 5.07 8.39
N LYS A 728 21.65 4.00 7.59
CA LYS A 728 21.50 4.02 6.12
C LYS A 728 20.23 4.74 5.65
N TRP A 729 19.10 4.47 6.28
CA TRP A 729 17.77 4.95 5.86
C TRP A 729 17.20 6.08 6.72
N LEU A 730 17.97 6.59 7.71
CA LEU A 730 17.44 7.55 8.68
C LEU A 730 17.09 8.93 8.11
N HIS A 731 17.58 9.27 6.92
CA HIS A 731 17.17 10.51 6.25
C HIS A 731 15.69 10.50 5.82
N PHE A 732 15.04 9.34 5.78
CA PHE A 732 13.61 9.19 5.52
C PHE A 732 12.72 9.28 6.77
N THR A 733 13.21 9.82 7.90
CA THR A 733 12.36 10.10 9.07
C THR A 733 11.78 11.51 9.07
N ASP A 734 12.23 12.37 8.16
CA ASP A 734 11.90 13.81 8.14
C ASP A 734 11.41 14.23 6.74
N PRO A 735 10.10 14.16 6.46
CA PRO A 735 9.55 14.56 5.17
C PRO A 735 9.62 16.09 5.06
N ARG A 736 10.40 16.58 4.08
CA ARG A 736 10.57 18.02 3.81
C ARG A 736 9.36 18.62 3.08
N ILE A 737 8.16 18.51 3.65
CA ILE A 737 6.91 19.03 3.06
C ILE A 737 6.95 20.57 3.04
N PRO A 738 6.80 21.23 1.88
CA PRO A 738 6.79 22.69 1.80
C PRO A 738 5.62 23.34 2.56
N GLU A 739 5.93 24.39 3.31
CA GLU A 739 4.96 25.30 3.92
C GLU A 739 4.82 26.53 3.03
N LEU A 740 3.60 26.83 2.58
CA LEU A 740 3.33 27.92 1.64
C LEU A 740 2.61 29.08 2.32
N ASP A 741 3.09 30.29 2.09
CA ASP A 741 2.41 31.53 2.48
C ASP A 741 2.33 32.47 1.27
N LEU A 742 1.10 32.80 0.86
CA LEU A 742 0.81 33.58 -0.33
C LEU A 742 0.25 34.94 0.07
N GLN A 743 0.95 36.01 -0.32
CA GLN A 743 0.63 37.38 0.09
C GLN A 743 0.44 38.28 -1.12
N GLY A 744 -0.76 38.85 -1.26
CA GLY A 744 -1.11 39.76 -2.34
C GLY A 744 -2.07 40.88 -1.92
N PRO A 745 -2.36 41.82 -2.82
CA PRO A 745 -3.39 42.84 -2.59
C PRO A 745 -4.78 42.20 -2.44
N LEU A 746 -5.60 42.72 -1.51
CA LEU A 746 -7.00 42.29 -1.34
C LEU A 746 -7.96 42.96 -2.33
N VAL A 747 -7.53 44.06 -2.94
CA VAL A 747 -8.32 44.82 -3.92
C VAL A 747 -7.39 45.25 -5.05
N ILE A 748 -7.79 44.97 -6.28
CA ILE A 748 -7.07 45.34 -7.50
C ILE A 748 -7.99 46.19 -8.37
N GLU A 749 -7.53 47.36 -8.80
CA GLU A 749 -8.30 48.20 -9.71
C GLU A 749 -8.23 47.65 -11.15
N LYS A 750 -9.33 47.68 -11.88
CA LYS A 750 -9.39 47.22 -13.27
C LYS A 750 -8.42 48.03 -14.13
N GLY A 751 -7.52 47.35 -14.84
CA GLY A 751 -6.47 47.99 -15.63
C GLY A 751 -5.19 48.32 -14.85
N ALA A 752 -5.11 47.94 -13.57
CA ALA A 752 -3.84 47.81 -12.85
C ALA A 752 -3.36 46.35 -12.91
N GLY A 753 -2.05 46.15 -12.93
CA GLY A 753 -1.44 44.84 -12.71
C GLY A 753 -1.36 44.53 -11.22
N ALA A 754 -0.95 43.31 -10.87
CA ALA A 754 -0.72 42.93 -9.48
C ALA A 754 0.52 42.08 -9.32
N GLU A 755 1.20 42.28 -8.20
CA GLU A 755 2.30 41.45 -7.73
C GLU A 755 1.82 40.68 -6.49
N ILE A 756 1.99 39.37 -6.51
CA ILE A 756 1.67 38.46 -5.41
C ILE A 756 2.94 37.70 -5.07
N ASN A 757 3.30 37.66 -3.79
CA ASN A 757 4.52 37.03 -3.32
C ASN A 757 4.20 35.70 -2.66
N LEU A 758 4.95 34.67 -3.02
CA LEU A 758 4.89 33.34 -2.42
C LEU A 758 6.15 33.11 -1.57
N SER A 759 5.95 32.76 -0.31
CA SER A 759 6.98 32.23 0.58
C SER A 759 6.85 30.71 0.64
N VAL A 760 7.96 30.01 0.44
CA VAL A 760 8.09 28.55 0.57
C VAL A 760 9.11 28.28 1.67
N THR A 761 8.67 27.67 2.76
CA THR A 761 9.52 27.35 3.91
C THR A 761 9.44 25.88 4.29
N TYR A 762 10.35 25.44 5.15
CA TYR A 762 10.25 24.17 5.84
C TYR A 762 10.86 24.31 7.24
N ALA A 763 10.09 23.92 8.26
CA ALA A 763 10.48 24.08 9.67
C ALA A 763 10.92 25.53 10.02
N GLY A 764 10.28 26.52 9.38
CA GLY A 764 10.58 27.95 9.56
C GLY A 764 11.78 28.50 8.78
N GLU A 765 12.53 27.66 8.07
CA GLU A 765 13.65 28.08 7.23
C GLU A 765 13.25 28.16 5.75
N PRO A 766 13.87 29.05 4.94
CA PRO A 766 13.58 29.15 3.51
C PRO A 766 13.87 27.84 2.76
N TYR A 767 12.95 27.42 1.91
CA TYR A 767 13.12 26.22 1.09
C TYR A 767 14.08 26.52 -0.09
N PRO A 768 15.14 25.73 -0.33
CA PRO A 768 16.09 26.01 -1.41
C PRO A 768 15.40 26.04 -2.79
N ASN A 769 15.62 27.09 -3.59
CA ASN A 769 14.95 27.23 -4.88
C ASN A 769 15.33 26.08 -5.86
N GLN A 770 16.54 25.54 -5.73
CA GLN A 770 17.00 24.39 -6.53
C GLN A 770 16.32 23.06 -6.17
N GLU A 771 15.59 23.00 -5.04
CA GLU A 771 14.84 21.83 -4.58
C GLU A 771 13.33 22.03 -4.78
N ILE A 772 12.93 22.99 -5.64
CA ILE A 772 11.54 23.20 -6.06
C ILE A 772 11.48 22.93 -7.55
N ASP A 773 10.73 21.90 -7.94
CA ASP A 773 10.58 21.52 -9.35
C ASP A 773 9.70 22.50 -10.10
N SER A 774 8.59 22.92 -9.48
CA SER A 774 7.70 23.93 -10.05
C SER A 774 6.84 24.64 -9.01
N ALA A 775 6.51 25.90 -9.30
CA ALA A 775 5.52 26.70 -8.58
C ALA A 775 4.53 27.28 -9.61
N ARG A 776 3.37 26.65 -9.77
CA ARG A 776 2.36 27.01 -10.78
C ARG A 776 1.20 27.75 -10.11
N TYR A 777 0.66 28.77 -10.77
CA TYR A 777 -0.51 29.49 -10.30
C TYR A 777 -1.71 29.35 -11.25
N MET A 778 -2.91 29.39 -10.69
CA MET A 778 -4.19 29.41 -11.38
C MET A 778 -5.02 30.57 -10.87
N LEU A 779 -5.69 31.28 -11.77
CA LEU A 779 -6.45 32.48 -11.49
C LEU A 779 -7.91 32.26 -11.88
N PHE A 780 -8.78 32.45 -10.89
CA PHE A 780 -10.20 32.18 -10.97
C PHE A 780 -11.02 33.45 -10.80
N ASP A 781 -12.09 33.57 -11.57
CA ASP A 781 -13.02 34.69 -11.45
C ASP A 781 -14.10 34.49 -10.38
N GLY A 782 -15.06 35.42 -10.30
CA GLY A 782 -16.15 35.37 -9.33
C GLY A 782 -17.23 34.33 -9.58
N ASP A 783 -17.20 33.67 -10.74
CA ASP A 783 -18.01 32.50 -11.04
C ASP A 783 -17.20 31.19 -10.82
N ASP A 784 -16.02 31.29 -10.21
CA ASP A 784 -15.02 30.23 -10.08
C ASP A 784 -14.66 29.61 -11.43
N GLU A 785 -14.57 30.38 -12.53
CA GLU A 785 -14.05 29.89 -13.82
C GLU A 785 -12.53 30.13 -13.91
N LEU A 786 -11.78 29.12 -14.39
CA LEU A 786 -10.34 29.31 -14.70
C LEU A 786 -10.20 30.29 -15.85
N ARG A 787 -9.54 31.42 -15.60
CA ARG A 787 -9.28 32.44 -16.62
C ARG A 787 -7.83 32.45 -17.09
N LEU A 788 -6.90 32.14 -16.19
CA LEU A 788 -5.48 32.20 -16.47
C LEU A 788 -4.71 31.20 -15.61
N HIS A 789 -3.66 30.61 -16.15
CA HIS A 789 -2.63 29.90 -15.40
C HIS A 789 -1.23 30.41 -15.79
N GLY A 790 -0.22 30.09 -15.00
CA GLY A 790 1.19 30.39 -15.29
C GLY A 790 2.15 29.86 -14.23
N GLU A 791 3.41 30.25 -14.33
CA GLU A 791 4.45 29.90 -13.35
C GLU A 791 4.88 31.11 -12.53
N ALA A 792 5.12 30.90 -11.24
CA ALA A 792 5.76 31.90 -10.39
C ALA A 792 7.26 31.96 -10.71
N GLU A 793 7.86 33.14 -10.62
CA GLU A 793 9.30 33.32 -10.86
C GLU A 793 10.08 33.27 -9.54
N PRO A 794 11.17 32.49 -9.45
CA PRO A 794 12.00 32.47 -8.27
C PRO A 794 12.77 33.80 -8.14
N THR A 795 12.88 34.30 -6.91
CA THR A 795 13.75 35.45 -6.63
C THR A 795 15.19 34.99 -6.36
N ALA A 796 16.10 35.95 -6.16
CA ALA A 796 17.48 35.64 -5.76
C ALA A 796 17.61 35.11 -4.32
N GLU A 797 16.55 35.27 -3.51
CA GLU A 797 16.47 34.70 -2.17
C GLU A 797 15.77 33.34 -2.25
N ASP A 798 16.34 32.33 -1.58
CA ASP A 798 15.72 31.01 -1.48
C ASP A 798 14.34 31.10 -0.82
N GLY A 799 13.41 30.26 -1.26
CA GLY A 799 12.06 30.17 -0.72
C GLY A 799 11.17 31.37 -1.04
N ARG A 800 11.60 32.27 -1.93
CA ARG A 800 10.85 33.48 -2.30
C ARG A 800 10.56 33.46 -3.80
N TRP A 801 9.29 33.55 -4.14
CA TRP A 801 8.76 33.50 -5.50
C TRP A 801 7.79 34.66 -5.74
N GLN A 802 7.71 35.14 -6.97
CA GLN A 802 6.87 36.26 -7.37
C GLN A 802 5.93 35.88 -8.50
N ILE A 803 4.68 36.31 -8.40
CA ILE A 803 3.66 36.16 -9.44
C ILE A 803 3.27 37.56 -9.88
N THR A 804 3.47 37.84 -11.17
CA THR A 804 3.10 39.11 -11.80
C THR A 804 1.92 38.89 -12.73
N ILE A 805 0.79 39.53 -12.42
CA ILE A 805 -0.40 39.50 -13.27
C ILE A 805 -0.50 40.83 -14.01
N GLU A 806 -0.36 40.75 -15.33
CA GLU A 806 -0.44 41.91 -16.20
C GLU A 806 -1.86 42.52 -16.21
N PRO A 807 -1.99 43.85 -16.35
CA PRO A 807 -3.28 44.54 -16.38
C PRO A 807 -4.28 43.98 -17.39
N GLU A 808 -3.78 43.53 -18.54
CA GLU A 808 -4.58 42.99 -19.66
C GLU A 808 -5.25 41.68 -19.26
N LYS A 809 -4.50 40.78 -18.60
CA LYS A 809 -4.99 39.50 -18.10
C LYS A 809 -5.99 39.69 -16.95
N LEU A 810 -5.74 40.67 -16.07
CA LEU A 810 -6.68 41.04 -14.99
C LEU A 810 -8.00 41.63 -15.50
N ALA A 811 -8.00 42.27 -16.68
CA ALA A 811 -9.21 42.84 -17.25
C ALA A 811 -10.24 41.78 -17.69
N GLU A 812 -9.78 40.54 -17.94
CA GLU A 812 -10.61 39.40 -18.36
C GLU A 812 -11.42 38.78 -17.20
N LEU A 813 -10.96 38.93 -15.95
CA LEU A 813 -11.63 38.42 -14.73
C LEU A 813 -12.96 39.11 -14.37
N GLY A 814 -13.34 40.17 -15.10
CA GLY A 814 -14.52 40.96 -14.74
C GLY A 814 -14.37 41.74 -13.43
N THR A 815 -15.48 42.08 -12.78
CA THR A 815 -15.50 42.75 -11.48
C THR A 815 -16.20 41.86 -10.47
N GLY A 816 -15.57 41.62 -9.32
CA GLY A 816 -16.08 40.65 -8.35
C GLY A 816 -14.99 40.13 -7.43
N ALA A 817 -15.35 39.15 -6.61
CA ALA A 817 -14.37 38.37 -5.87
C ALA A 817 -13.67 37.43 -6.85
N ASN A 818 -12.35 37.32 -6.75
CA ASN A 818 -11.52 36.45 -7.57
C ASN A 818 -10.55 35.73 -6.62
N SER A 819 -9.97 34.64 -7.07
CA SER A 819 -8.98 33.90 -6.29
C SER A 819 -7.79 33.50 -7.15
N LEU A 820 -6.62 33.47 -6.52
CA LEU A 820 -5.43 32.88 -7.09
C LEU A 820 -5.01 31.71 -6.22
N GLU A 821 -4.81 30.55 -6.83
CA GLU A 821 -4.26 29.36 -6.19
C GLU A 821 -2.86 29.09 -6.71
N VAL A 822 -1.97 28.61 -5.85
CA VAL A 822 -0.61 28.20 -6.19
C VAL A 822 -0.41 26.75 -5.77
N THR A 823 0.23 25.98 -6.65
CA THR A 823 0.70 24.62 -6.40
C THR A 823 2.22 24.59 -6.46
N VAL A 824 2.87 24.03 -5.44
CA VAL A 824 4.31 23.81 -5.38
C VAL A 824 4.62 22.32 -5.35
N ILE A 825 5.53 21.89 -6.22
CA ILE A 825 6.01 20.50 -6.35
C ILE A 825 7.52 20.49 -6.06
N THR A 826 8.00 19.45 -5.37
CA THR A 826 9.42 19.26 -5.05
C THR A 826 9.88 17.85 -5.40
N PRO A 827 11.17 17.63 -5.69
CA PRO A 827 11.69 16.29 -5.93
C PRO A 827 11.85 15.48 -4.64
N ASN A 828 11.82 16.13 -3.47
CA ASN A 828 12.01 15.48 -2.16
C ASN A 828 10.70 14.89 -1.60
N VAL A 829 9.55 15.42 -2.02
CA VAL A 829 8.23 15.01 -1.53
C VAL A 829 7.20 15.13 -2.66
N ALA A 830 6.50 14.03 -2.95
CA ALA A 830 5.50 13.92 -4.01
C ALA A 830 4.16 14.60 -3.68
N LEU A 831 3.90 14.92 -2.41
CA LEU A 831 2.68 15.65 -2.02
C LEU A 831 2.73 17.08 -2.58
N PRO A 832 1.84 17.48 -3.50
CA PRO A 832 1.74 18.86 -3.92
C PRO A 832 1.26 19.74 -2.75
N SER A 833 1.92 20.87 -2.57
CA SER A 833 1.55 21.87 -1.57
C SER A 833 0.73 22.97 -2.24
N PHE A 834 -0.36 23.40 -1.60
CA PHE A 834 -1.27 24.40 -2.16
C PHE A 834 -1.43 25.61 -1.24
N ALA A 835 -1.54 26.80 -1.83
CA ALA A 835 -1.93 28.03 -1.16
C ALA A 835 -2.93 28.81 -2.01
N ALA A 836 -3.84 29.55 -1.39
CA ALA A 836 -4.84 30.35 -2.08
C ALA A 836 -4.89 31.77 -1.52
N HIS A 837 -5.08 32.76 -2.39
CA HIS A 837 -5.23 34.17 -2.04
C HIS A 837 -6.46 34.74 -2.74
N ALA A 838 -7.44 35.20 -1.96
CA ALA A 838 -8.65 35.84 -2.47
C ALA A 838 -8.47 37.35 -2.55
N PHE A 839 -8.97 37.96 -3.62
CA PHE A 839 -8.95 39.41 -3.84
C PHE A 839 -10.19 39.87 -4.60
N ALA A 840 -10.47 41.18 -4.61
CA ALA A 840 -11.58 41.75 -5.37
C ALA A 840 -11.08 42.65 -6.51
N THR A 841 -11.60 42.46 -7.71
CA THR A 841 -11.38 43.40 -8.83
C THR A 841 -12.46 44.46 -8.84
N VAL A 842 -12.08 45.74 -8.69
CA VAL A 842 -12.99 46.89 -8.65
C VAL A 842 -12.84 47.77 -9.89
N PRO A 843 -13.90 48.46 -10.35
CA PRO A 843 -13.79 49.43 -11.44
C PRO A 843 -12.73 50.49 -11.12
N GLN A 844 -11.98 50.92 -12.14
CA GLN A 844 -11.05 52.03 -12.02
C GLN A 844 -11.80 53.27 -11.53
N ARG A 845 -11.31 53.92 -10.47
CA ARG A 845 -11.90 55.18 -10.00
C ARG A 845 -11.74 56.21 -11.12
N ALA A 846 -12.88 56.68 -11.66
CA ALA A 846 -12.85 57.90 -12.45
C ALA A 846 -12.50 59.04 -11.48
N ASP A 847 -11.38 59.72 -11.71
CA ASP A 847 -11.08 60.97 -11.04
C ASP A 847 -12.21 61.97 -11.37
N GLU A 848 -13.20 62.08 -10.48
CA GLU A 848 -14.10 63.23 -10.48
C GLU A 848 -13.25 64.44 -10.13
N ALA A 849 -12.84 65.17 -11.18
CA ALA A 849 -12.37 66.53 -11.05
C ALA A 849 -13.46 67.35 -10.35
N ILE A 850 -13.29 67.56 -9.05
CA ILE A 850 -14.02 68.59 -8.32
C ILE A 850 -13.52 69.92 -8.89
N ASP A 851 -14.31 70.49 -9.80
CA ASP A 851 -14.13 71.86 -10.29
C ASP A 851 -14.49 72.83 -9.15
N GLU A 852 -13.51 73.10 -8.27
CA GLU A 852 -13.56 74.24 -7.36
C GLU A 852 -13.20 75.52 -8.13
N GLY A 853 -14.23 76.24 -8.58
CA GLY A 853 -14.14 77.63 -9.00
C GLY A 853 -15.54 78.12 -9.39
N GLY A 854 -16.31 78.81 -8.55
CA GLY A 854 -15.91 79.96 -7.75
C GLY A 854 -16.04 81.23 -8.60
N ASP A 855 -17.25 81.79 -8.68
CA ASP A 855 -17.47 83.24 -8.77
C ASP A 855 -18.95 83.58 -8.51
N GLU A 856 -19.20 84.19 -7.35
CA GLU A 856 -20.20 85.25 -7.14
C GLU A 856 -19.46 86.61 -7.16
N PRO A 857 -20.09 87.75 -7.48
CA PRO A 857 -21.53 88.00 -7.60
C PRO A 857 -22.03 88.51 -8.96
#